data_AF-R1AXZ9-F1
#
_entry.id   AF-R1AXZ9-F1
#
_cell.length_a   1.000
_cell.length_b   1.000
_cell.length_c   1.000
_cell.angle_alpha   90.00
_cell.angle_beta   90.00
_cell.angle_gamma   90.00
#
_symmetry.space_group_name_H-M   'P 1'
#
loop_
_entity.id
_entity.type
_entity.pdbx_description
1 polymer ?
#
loop_
_entity_poly.entity_id
_entity_poly.type
_entity_poly.pdbx_seq_one_letter_code
_entity_poly.pdbx_strand_id
1 'polypeptide(L)'
;MIIKYFRNNKGSTVLMVLVVMMILSILGTTILSMAVSNYKMVFINSNVKKNLYLSEAGLEEIYAILGDFVNQAIEQGNKAADEFIDYVNNLKPEDDDYDTYFNEDGTLKINVAEEQLNISFKEGYIDKDGYKDEILSLLKGSNGLINDNGTLNINDYPLRIDDGYGNKPEITFYTKKDSYSKDKLVFNDGKVTIGIRSTYTKDNVVKTISVTYKILVPEYNAEVYEEIKVVKETLDGSWDKAISADGDIKFKGDKISLNGDVFIEGDDKGISIEEDNTELTINGNISTNMNLLVLSEGNNIEVQGDFFGQNIYLENEAGVKSNNITFGSIDELSGDVYLKDDIEINGKNNKITFNGGFYGISDSSEVSGPDESSSIIINEKEGTELTFNKDLIIYGSSFIDLINEKYQTGESISIKGNYIAYTKKILDNDKRDFKGSNIIFEYKEPLILASKIKDGQVEKDLTLEDKSKYIKYYNEDTNGNSLNVDGVNIRGIDENNKYNEDYNIIHSGAVISTSNPSKGNRVIAGNYKPMDELLIRDKKEIYNQNIKGLTANQLISSEDDYSKINNVNSEIYEGDELIYYDENNNNLAIIGPNISKDTYPDEITDNVAEERIASLTNPAVNGVIITNGDVFLIGDIEYSGIIFANNIVILDDGIENTEITISNDKNFVETIFRQCGLLGSISETTEELGPRGDGAIVKKDNLIKMSSWSIER
;
A
#
# COMPACT_ATOMS: atom_id res chain seq x y z
N MET A 1 -49.66 -13.87 109.86
CA MET A 1 -50.34 -12.82 109.07
C MET A 1 -49.51 -12.32 107.88
N ILE A 2 -48.60 -13.10 107.25
CA ILE A 2 -47.81 -12.63 106.08
C ILE A 2 -47.55 -13.79 105.07
N ILE A 3 -48.55 -14.64 104.79
CA ILE A 3 -48.44 -15.66 103.70
C ILE A 3 -49.63 -15.59 102.73
N LYS A 4 -50.43 -14.52 102.79
CA LYS A 4 -51.61 -14.35 101.91
C LYS A 4 -51.48 -13.23 100.86
N TYR A 5 -50.34 -12.54 100.79
CA TYR A 5 -50.17 -11.39 99.88
C TYR A 5 -49.25 -11.64 98.66
N PHE A 6 -48.61 -12.81 98.54
CA PHE A 6 -47.76 -13.16 97.38
C PHE A 6 -48.44 -14.07 96.33
N ARG A 7 -49.75 -14.29 96.40
CA ARG A 7 -50.53 -14.96 95.33
C ARG A 7 -51.21 -13.95 94.43
N ASN A 8 -50.43 -13.09 93.78
CA ASN A 8 -50.89 -12.35 92.62
C ASN A 8 -50.12 -12.85 91.39
N ASN A 9 -50.72 -13.76 90.62
CA ASN A 9 -50.13 -14.44 89.46
C ASN A 9 -49.89 -13.52 88.24
N LYS A 10 -49.83 -12.19 88.42
CA LYS A 10 -49.45 -11.24 87.37
C LYS A 10 -47.94 -10.99 87.26
N GLY A 11 -47.15 -11.34 88.29
CA GLY A 11 -45.69 -11.21 88.27
C GLY A 11 -44.98 -12.30 87.46
N SER A 12 -45.51 -13.54 87.46
CA SER A 12 -44.95 -14.66 86.69
C SER A 12 -45.04 -14.44 85.18
N THR A 13 -46.11 -13.80 84.70
CA THR A 13 -46.29 -13.47 83.28
C THR A 13 -45.26 -12.42 82.83
N VAL A 14 -45.00 -11.39 83.65
CA VAL A 14 -43.97 -10.39 83.36
C VAL A 14 -42.57 -11.01 83.33
N LEU A 15 -42.28 -11.93 84.26
CA LEU A 15 -41.00 -12.63 84.32
C LEU A 15 -40.80 -13.57 83.12
N MET A 16 -41.85 -14.28 82.70
CA MET A 16 -41.84 -15.13 81.51
C MET A 16 -41.65 -14.31 80.23
N VAL A 17 -42.34 -13.16 80.10
CA VAL A 17 -42.15 -12.22 78.98
C VAL A 17 -40.72 -11.67 78.95
N LEU A 18 -40.14 -11.34 80.11
CA LEU A 18 -38.74 -10.90 80.22
C LEU A 18 -37.76 -11.99 79.77
N VAL A 19 -37.93 -13.23 80.22
CA VAL A 19 -37.08 -14.37 79.79
C VAL A 19 -37.21 -14.61 78.29
N VAL A 20 -38.44 -14.59 77.74
CA VAL A 20 -38.67 -14.74 76.30
C VAL A 20 -38.05 -13.57 75.52
N MET A 21 -38.16 -12.32 76.00
CA MET A 21 -37.50 -11.17 75.37
C MET A 21 -35.98 -11.23 75.43
N MET A 22 -35.39 -11.73 76.53
CA MET A 22 -33.94 -11.96 76.63
C MET A 22 -33.50 -13.02 75.64
N ILE A 23 -34.22 -14.14 75.54
CA ILE A 23 -33.91 -15.20 74.57
C ILE A 23 -34.04 -14.67 73.14
N LEU A 24 -35.10 -13.91 72.81
CA LEU A 24 -35.27 -13.30 71.49
C LEU A 24 -34.21 -12.25 71.18
N SER A 25 -33.75 -11.50 72.18
CA SER A 25 -32.68 -10.51 72.02
C SER A 25 -31.31 -11.18 71.83
N ILE A 26 -31.03 -12.26 72.56
CA ILE A 26 -29.83 -13.10 72.34
C ILE A 26 -29.89 -13.74 70.95
N LEU A 27 -31.04 -14.27 70.54
CA LEU A 27 -31.21 -14.87 69.22
C LEU A 27 -31.09 -13.83 68.10
N GLY A 28 -31.68 -12.64 68.27
CA GLY A 28 -31.59 -11.54 67.32
C GLY A 28 -30.16 -11.00 67.19
N THR A 29 -29.46 -10.82 68.30
CA THR A 29 -28.06 -10.34 68.30
C THR A 29 -27.09 -11.38 67.74
N THR A 30 -27.32 -12.67 67.99
CA THR A 30 -26.50 -13.76 67.41
C THR A 30 -26.70 -13.88 65.90
N ILE A 31 -27.94 -13.82 65.40
CA ILE A 31 -28.22 -13.81 63.96
C ILE A 31 -27.59 -12.57 63.29
N LEU A 32 -27.74 -11.40 63.91
CA LEU A 32 -27.15 -10.16 63.39
C LEU A 32 -25.61 -10.22 63.39
N SER A 33 -25.00 -10.75 64.45
CA SER A 33 -23.55 -10.95 64.54
C SER A 33 -23.05 -11.92 63.47
N MET A 34 -23.77 -13.03 63.23
CA MET A 34 -23.46 -13.98 62.17
C MET A 34 -23.59 -13.33 60.78
N ALA A 35 -24.63 -12.52 60.56
CA ALA A 35 -24.82 -11.79 59.31
C ALA A 35 -23.70 -10.77 59.06
N VAL A 36 -23.32 -9.98 60.07
CA VAL A 36 -22.18 -9.03 59.98
C VAL A 36 -20.87 -9.75 59.74
N SER A 37 -20.64 -10.89 60.42
CA SER A 37 -19.45 -11.72 60.22
C SER A 37 -19.39 -12.29 58.80
N ASN A 38 -20.52 -12.77 58.27
CA ASN A 38 -20.60 -13.32 56.92
C ASN A 38 -20.37 -12.22 55.87
N TYR A 39 -20.95 -11.02 56.07
CA TYR A 39 -20.70 -9.86 55.22
C TYR A 39 -19.21 -9.46 55.22
N LYS A 40 -18.57 -9.38 56.40
CA LYS A 40 -17.13 -9.13 56.52
C LYS A 40 -16.30 -10.20 55.81
N MET A 41 -16.68 -11.48 55.94
CA MET A 41 -16.00 -12.59 55.27
C MET A 41 -16.15 -12.51 53.74
N VAL A 42 -17.33 -12.15 53.22
CA VAL A 42 -17.54 -11.93 51.78
C VAL A 42 -16.69 -10.78 51.26
N PHE A 43 -16.63 -9.67 52.01
CA PHE A 43 -15.81 -8.52 51.65
C PHE A 43 -14.30 -8.84 51.66
N ILE A 44 -13.81 -9.51 52.71
CA ILE A 44 -12.42 -9.99 52.78
C ILE A 44 -12.13 -10.96 51.63
N ASN A 45 -13.02 -11.91 51.34
CA ASN A 45 -12.86 -12.84 50.21
C ASN A 45 -12.81 -12.12 48.86
N SER A 46 -13.57 -11.04 48.70
CA SER A 46 -13.52 -10.19 47.50
C SER A 46 -12.15 -9.51 47.35
N ASN A 47 -11.65 -8.92 48.44
CA ASN A 47 -10.32 -8.29 48.45
C ASN A 47 -9.18 -9.30 48.24
N VAL A 48 -9.30 -10.50 48.82
CA VAL A 48 -8.38 -11.62 48.62
C VAL A 48 -8.30 -12.00 47.14
N LYS A 49 -9.43 -12.09 46.44
CA LYS A 49 -9.45 -12.36 44.99
C LYS A 49 -8.86 -11.22 44.19
N LYS A 50 -9.22 -9.97 44.52
CA LYS A 50 -8.69 -8.79 43.82
C LYS A 50 -7.16 -8.68 43.94
N ASN A 51 -6.62 -8.86 45.15
CA ASN A 51 -5.17 -8.80 45.37
C ASN A 51 -4.44 -9.99 44.71
N LEU A 52 -5.10 -11.15 44.60
CA LEU A 52 -4.56 -12.30 43.84
C LEU A 52 -4.45 -11.96 42.35
N TYR A 53 -5.51 -11.44 41.72
CA TYR A 53 -5.47 -11.04 40.31
C TYR A 53 -4.41 -9.97 40.02
N LEU A 54 -4.25 -8.99 40.92
CA LEU A 54 -3.21 -7.97 40.77
C LEU A 54 -1.79 -8.53 40.97
N SER A 55 -1.62 -9.56 41.82
CA SER A 55 -0.34 -10.27 41.94
C SER A 55 -0.05 -11.10 40.68
N GLU A 56 -1.08 -11.69 40.06
CA GLU A 56 -0.98 -12.46 38.81
C GLU A 56 -0.60 -11.57 37.63
N ALA A 57 -1.25 -10.42 37.50
CA ALA A 57 -0.92 -9.37 36.52
C ALA A 57 0.56 -8.97 36.54
N GLY A 58 1.16 -8.85 37.74
CA GLY A 58 2.59 -8.57 37.88
C GLY A 58 3.50 -9.68 37.32
N LEU A 59 3.04 -10.93 37.28
CA LEU A 59 3.79 -12.03 36.65
C LEU A 59 3.60 -12.08 35.13
N GLU A 60 2.41 -11.72 34.64
CA GLU A 60 2.10 -11.63 33.20
C GLU A 60 2.96 -10.55 32.54
N GLU A 61 3.14 -9.40 33.21
CA GLU A 61 3.98 -8.32 32.70
C GLU A 61 5.45 -8.72 32.62
N ILE A 62 5.93 -9.48 33.62
CA ILE A 62 7.27 -10.04 33.57
C ILE A 62 7.42 -11.09 32.47
N TYR A 63 6.38 -11.89 32.19
CA TYR A 63 6.39 -12.82 31.07
C TYR A 63 6.54 -12.08 29.73
N ALA A 64 5.88 -10.94 29.56
CA ALA A 64 6.02 -10.09 28.38
C ALA A 64 7.45 -9.54 28.23
N ILE A 65 8.05 -9.04 29.32
CA ILE A 65 9.45 -8.55 29.32
C ILE A 65 10.43 -9.66 28.94
N LEU A 66 10.24 -10.88 29.45
CA LEU A 66 11.05 -12.03 29.07
C LEU A 66 10.85 -12.41 27.59
N GLY A 67 9.67 -12.16 27.02
CA GLY A 67 9.39 -12.35 25.60
C GLY A 67 10.17 -11.38 24.70
N ASP A 68 10.17 -10.09 25.04
CA ASP A 68 10.95 -9.07 24.32
C ASP A 68 12.44 -9.35 24.38
N PHE A 69 12.92 -9.76 25.55
CA PHE A 69 14.29 -10.22 25.75
C PHE A 69 14.65 -11.40 24.82
N VAL A 70 13.80 -12.42 24.73
CA VAL A 70 14.04 -13.56 23.82
C VAL A 70 14.06 -13.12 22.36
N ASN A 71 13.25 -12.14 21.96
CA ASN A 71 13.30 -11.59 20.59
C ASN A 71 14.64 -10.92 20.29
N GLN A 72 15.16 -10.10 21.21
CA GLN A 72 16.47 -9.45 21.06
C GLN A 72 17.60 -10.48 21.00
N ALA A 73 17.55 -11.54 21.83
CA ALA A 73 18.52 -12.63 21.80
C ALA A 73 18.52 -13.38 20.47
N ILE A 74 17.34 -13.59 19.87
CA ILE A 74 17.22 -14.18 18.52
C ILE A 74 17.84 -13.25 17.48
N GLU A 75 17.59 -11.94 17.56
CA GLU A 75 18.15 -10.96 16.63
C GLU A 75 19.69 -10.94 16.66
N GLN A 76 20.28 -10.94 17.87
CA GLN A 76 21.74 -11.02 18.02
C GLN A 76 22.32 -12.36 17.55
N GLY A 77 21.64 -13.47 17.84
CA GLY A 77 22.02 -14.78 17.33
C GLY A 77 22.00 -14.83 15.80
N ASN A 78 20.94 -14.30 15.17
CA ASN A 78 20.83 -14.22 13.71
C ASN A 78 21.93 -13.34 13.12
N LYS A 79 22.19 -12.18 13.72
CA LYS A 79 23.30 -11.31 13.28
C LYS A 79 24.66 -12.01 13.33
N ALA A 80 24.96 -12.75 14.39
CA ALA A 80 26.20 -13.52 14.49
C ALA A 80 26.26 -14.67 13.46
N ALA A 81 25.11 -15.25 13.09
CA ALA A 81 25.03 -16.21 12.00
C ALA A 81 25.27 -15.54 10.64
N ASP A 82 24.68 -14.37 10.39
CA ASP A 82 24.87 -13.60 9.15
C ASP A 82 26.34 -13.16 8.98
N GLU A 83 26.99 -12.68 10.06
CA GLU A 83 28.42 -12.34 10.05
C GLU A 83 29.30 -13.57 9.72
N PHE A 84 28.90 -14.77 10.15
CA PHE A 84 29.60 -16.01 9.79
C PHE A 84 29.38 -16.39 8.32
N ILE A 85 28.15 -16.24 7.80
CA ILE A 85 27.83 -16.45 6.38
C ILE A 85 28.71 -15.54 5.51
N ASP A 86 28.76 -14.25 5.84
CA ASP A 86 29.59 -13.26 5.13
C ASP A 86 31.07 -13.61 5.19
N TYR A 87 31.57 -14.06 6.35
CA TYR A 87 32.94 -14.50 6.50
C TYR A 87 33.27 -15.67 5.57
N VAL A 88 32.45 -16.73 5.55
CA VAL A 88 32.68 -17.91 4.69
C VAL A 88 32.62 -17.54 3.21
N ASN A 89 31.66 -16.70 2.80
CA ASN A 89 31.51 -16.26 1.41
C ASN A 89 32.67 -15.38 0.92
N ASN A 90 33.41 -14.73 1.83
CA ASN A 90 34.57 -13.91 1.50
C ASN A 90 35.92 -14.64 1.59
N LEU A 91 35.94 -15.93 1.98
CA LEU A 91 37.16 -16.72 2.04
C LEU A 91 37.72 -16.98 0.64
N LYS A 92 39.03 -16.79 0.51
CA LYS A 92 39.80 -17.06 -0.72
C LYS A 92 40.60 -18.35 -0.57
N PRO A 93 40.94 -19.03 -1.67
CA PRO A 93 41.79 -20.24 -1.63
C PRO A 93 43.16 -20.06 -0.96
N GLU A 94 43.59 -18.81 -0.74
CA GLU A 94 44.84 -18.45 -0.08
C GLU A 94 44.71 -18.32 1.44
N ASP A 95 43.48 -18.30 1.98
CA ASP A 95 43.19 -18.11 3.40
C ASP A 95 43.34 -19.42 4.18
N ASP A 96 43.94 -19.37 5.37
CA ASP A 96 44.24 -20.54 6.22
C ASP A 96 42.98 -21.37 6.56
N ASP A 97 41.81 -20.72 6.62
CA ASP A 97 40.55 -21.34 6.98
C ASP A 97 39.75 -21.89 5.77
N TYR A 98 40.20 -21.65 4.53
CA TYR A 98 39.49 -22.06 3.31
C TYR A 98 39.27 -23.59 3.25
N ASP A 99 40.32 -24.37 3.51
CA ASP A 99 40.27 -25.84 3.54
C ASP A 99 39.37 -26.41 4.64
N THR A 100 38.95 -25.58 5.61
CA THR A 100 37.98 -25.99 6.64
C THR A 100 36.56 -26.06 6.07
N TYR A 101 36.19 -25.09 5.24
CA TYR A 101 34.82 -24.94 4.74
C TYR A 101 34.64 -25.37 3.30
N PHE A 102 35.71 -25.45 2.50
CA PHE A 102 35.68 -25.85 1.10
C PHE A 102 36.48 -27.14 0.84
N ASN A 103 36.08 -27.90 -0.17
CA ASN A 103 36.80 -29.05 -0.71
C ASN A 103 37.87 -28.59 -1.72
N GLU A 104 38.79 -29.49 -2.09
CA GLU A 104 39.86 -29.19 -3.07
C GLU A 104 39.32 -28.77 -4.45
N ASP A 105 38.06 -29.11 -4.78
CA ASP A 105 37.38 -28.73 -6.02
C ASP A 105 36.62 -27.39 -5.93
N GLY A 106 36.72 -26.69 -4.80
CA GLY A 106 36.05 -25.42 -4.54
C GLY A 106 34.63 -25.55 -3.99
N THR A 107 34.12 -26.77 -3.82
CA THR A 107 32.75 -26.99 -3.33
C THR A 107 32.64 -26.85 -1.82
N LEU A 108 31.51 -26.34 -1.33
CA LEU A 108 31.28 -26.13 0.09
C LEU A 108 31.04 -27.45 0.87
N LYS A 109 31.67 -27.58 2.03
CA LYS A 109 31.42 -28.65 3.02
C LYS A 109 30.19 -28.31 3.88
N ILE A 110 28.99 -28.51 3.30
CA ILE A 110 27.69 -28.16 3.92
C ILE A 110 27.59 -28.58 5.40
N ASN A 111 27.91 -29.82 5.75
CA ASN A 111 27.78 -30.30 7.14
C ASN A 111 28.66 -29.52 8.14
N VAL A 112 29.85 -29.07 7.72
CA VAL A 112 30.79 -28.31 8.57
C VAL A 112 30.28 -26.88 8.72
N ALA A 113 29.80 -26.29 7.64
CA ALA A 113 29.21 -24.95 7.65
C ALA A 113 27.94 -24.91 8.52
N GLU A 114 27.03 -25.88 8.40
CA GLU A 114 25.82 -25.99 9.23
C GLU A 114 26.14 -26.10 10.72
N GLU A 115 27.12 -26.94 11.10
CA GLU A 115 27.53 -27.11 12.50
C GLU A 115 28.09 -25.80 13.06
N GLN A 116 28.98 -25.14 12.32
CA GLN A 116 29.61 -23.90 12.75
C GLN A 116 28.62 -22.73 12.80
N LEU A 117 27.66 -22.68 11.88
CA LEU A 117 26.64 -21.65 11.84
C LEU A 117 25.68 -21.75 13.03
N ASN A 118 25.30 -22.96 13.44
CA ASN A 118 24.56 -23.19 14.68
C ASN A 118 25.38 -22.81 15.94
N ILE A 119 26.70 -23.00 15.92
CA ILE A 119 27.58 -22.55 16.99
C ILE A 119 27.59 -21.02 17.06
N SER A 120 27.83 -20.32 15.95
CA SER A 120 27.85 -18.86 15.88
C SER A 120 26.53 -18.25 16.34
N PHE A 121 25.39 -18.80 15.91
CA PHE A 121 24.08 -18.39 16.39
C PHE A 121 23.95 -18.54 17.91
N LYS A 122 24.33 -19.71 18.47
CA LYS A 122 24.24 -19.96 19.91
C LYS A 122 25.17 -19.05 20.71
N GLU A 123 26.33 -18.71 20.17
CA GLU A 123 27.26 -17.78 20.82
C GLU A 123 26.69 -16.35 20.84
N GLY A 124 26.15 -15.85 19.71
CA GLY A 124 25.43 -14.57 19.66
C GLY A 124 24.19 -14.53 20.56
N TYR A 125 23.47 -15.65 20.64
CA TYR A 125 22.33 -15.83 21.55
C TYR A 125 22.75 -15.91 23.04
N ILE A 126 24.03 -16.14 23.38
CA ILE A 126 24.49 -16.34 24.77
C ILE A 126 25.47 -15.25 25.27
N ASP A 127 25.97 -14.35 24.41
CA ASP A 127 26.84 -13.19 24.71
C ASP A 127 27.01 -12.82 26.20
N LYS A 128 28.00 -13.45 26.83
CA LYS A 128 28.10 -13.63 28.28
C LYS A 128 28.20 -12.34 29.10
N ASP A 129 28.59 -11.22 28.50
CA ASP A 129 28.80 -9.95 29.20
C ASP A 129 27.60 -8.99 29.08
N GLY A 130 26.77 -9.10 28.03
CA GLY A 130 25.59 -8.25 27.82
C GLY A 130 24.32 -8.74 28.55
N TYR A 131 24.10 -10.06 28.58
CA TYR A 131 22.83 -10.68 29.06
C TYR A 131 22.42 -10.30 30.48
N LYS A 132 23.40 -10.19 31.37
CA LYS A 132 23.17 -9.85 32.78
C LYS A 132 22.73 -8.40 32.93
N ASP A 133 23.43 -7.49 32.26
CA ASP A 133 23.21 -6.05 32.38
C ASP A 133 21.97 -5.61 31.60
N GLU A 134 21.60 -6.30 30.52
CA GLU A 134 20.41 -6.00 29.71
C GLU A 134 19.11 -6.50 30.35
N ILE A 135 19.06 -7.72 30.88
CA ILE A 135 17.91 -8.17 31.72
C ILE A 135 17.75 -7.23 32.91
N LEU A 136 18.87 -6.87 33.57
CA LEU A 136 18.85 -5.91 34.68
C LEU A 136 18.46 -4.50 34.22
N SER A 137 18.79 -4.09 33.00
CA SER A 137 18.48 -2.76 32.42
C SER A 137 17.01 -2.66 32.00
N LEU A 138 16.50 -3.67 31.29
CA LEU A 138 15.09 -3.79 30.90
C LEU A 138 14.16 -3.81 32.11
N LEU A 139 14.60 -4.39 33.23
CA LEU A 139 13.87 -4.37 34.50
C LEU A 139 14.07 -3.07 35.32
N LYS A 140 15.07 -2.25 34.98
CA LYS A 140 15.47 -1.02 35.73
C LYS A 140 14.84 0.26 35.21
N GLY A 141 14.08 0.22 34.10
CA GLY A 141 13.49 1.36 33.39
C GLY A 141 13.84 2.73 34.00
N SER A 142 14.92 3.33 33.53
CA SER A 142 15.36 4.69 33.89
C SER A 142 15.21 5.07 35.38
N ASN A 143 16.22 4.74 36.18
CA ASN A 143 16.57 5.28 37.53
C ASN A 143 16.23 4.47 38.81
N GLY A 144 16.16 3.13 38.78
CA GLY A 144 16.04 2.32 40.01
C GLY A 144 17.36 1.71 40.54
N LEU A 145 17.83 2.11 41.72
CA LEU A 145 18.96 1.46 42.44
C LEU A 145 18.50 0.12 43.08
N ILE A 146 19.28 -0.95 42.87
CA ILE A 146 19.15 -2.22 43.61
C ILE A 146 19.67 -1.97 45.02
N ASN A 147 18.83 -2.17 46.05
CA ASN A 147 19.30 -2.13 47.44
C ASN A 147 20.08 -3.41 47.76
N ASP A 148 21.02 -3.34 48.71
CA ASP A 148 21.97 -4.39 49.11
C ASP A 148 21.36 -5.75 49.53
N ASN A 149 20.03 -5.85 49.55
CA ASN A 149 19.23 -6.99 50.00
C ASN A 149 18.69 -7.85 48.84
N GLY A 150 18.95 -7.47 47.57
CA GLY A 150 18.48 -8.20 46.40
C GLY A 150 17.00 -7.98 46.04
N THR A 151 16.33 -7.03 46.70
CA THR A 151 14.94 -6.63 46.43
C THR A 151 14.93 -5.57 45.32
N LEU A 152 14.25 -5.84 44.20
CA LEU A 152 14.03 -4.86 43.13
C LEU A 152 12.72 -4.12 43.43
N ASN A 153 12.77 -2.83 43.75
CA ASN A 153 11.57 -2.03 43.99
C ASN A 153 11.17 -1.37 42.65
N ILE A 154 10.25 -1.99 41.91
CA ILE A 154 9.82 -1.56 40.57
C ILE A 154 8.81 -0.42 40.67
N ASN A 155 9.17 0.70 41.30
CA ASN A 155 8.31 1.88 41.34
C ASN A 155 8.39 2.71 40.06
N ASP A 156 9.49 2.60 39.29
CA ASP A 156 9.75 3.45 38.12
C ASP A 156 9.63 2.75 36.76
N TYR A 157 9.34 1.44 36.71
CA TYR A 157 8.85 0.83 35.46
C TYR A 157 7.34 1.09 35.34
N PRO A 158 6.82 1.51 34.17
CA PRO A 158 5.39 1.69 33.99
C PRO A 158 4.71 0.32 33.87
N LEU A 159 4.59 -0.40 34.99
CA LEU A 159 3.67 -1.53 35.07
C LEU A 159 2.32 -1.03 34.58
N ARG A 160 1.82 -1.55 33.46
CA ARG A 160 0.61 -1.04 32.78
C ARG A 160 -0.65 -1.28 33.59
N ILE A 161 -0.55 -2.14 34.61
CA ILE A 161 -1.65 -2.58 35.46
C ILE A 161 -1.47 -2.01 36.86
N ASP A 162 -2.35 -1.07 37.22
CA ASP A 162 -2.51 -0.57 38.58
C ASP A 162 -3.91 -0.91 39.12
N ASP A 163 -4.12 -0.63 40.41
CA ASP A 163 -5.40 -0.89 41.06
C ASP A 163 -6.51 0.15 40.77
N GLY A 164 -6.29 1.01 39.76
CA GLY A 164 -7.07 2.20 39.41
C GLY A 164 -6.67 3.47 40.19
N TYR A 165 -5.70 3.37 41.11
CA TYR A 165 -5.21 4.45 41.97
C TYR A 165 -3.68 4.56 41.98
N GLY A 166 -2.99 3.89 41.06
CA GLY A 166 -1.53 3.94 40.92
C GLY A 166 -0.73 2.99 41.82
N ASN A 167 -1.36 2.09 42.60
CA ASN A 167 -0.62 1.09 43.38
C ASN A 167 -0.30 -0.14 42.52
N LYS A 168 0.95 -0.60 42.58
CA LYS A 168 1.50 -1.69 41.76
C LYS A 168 1.96 -2.88 42.61
N PRO A 169 2.03 -4.10 42.05
CA PRO A 169 2.63 -5.26 42.74
C PRO A 169 4.15 -5.11 42.89
N GLU A 170 4.69 -5.58 44.02
CA GLU A 170 6.11 -5.66 44.30
C GLU A 170 6.69 -6.96 43.71
N ILE A 171 7.69 -6.85 42.84
CA ILE A 171 8.33 -8.01 42.19
C ILE A 171 9.69 -8.28 42.84
N THR A 172 9.94 -9.53 43.23
CA THR A 172 11.21 -9.97 43.82
C THR A 172 11.74 -11.21 43.12
N PHE A 173 13.06 -11.27 42.95
CA PHE A 173 13.75 -12.44 42.43
C PHE A 173 14.12 -13.38 43.57
N TYR A 174 13.92 -14.68 43.38
CA TYR A 174 14.36 -15.68 44.35
C TYR A 174 14.92 -16.91 43.64
N THR A 175 15.86 -17.59 44.29
CA THR A 175 16.31 -18.91 43.86
C THR A 175 16.05 -19.90 45.00
N LYS A 176 15.82 -21.17 44.69
CA LYS A 176 15.44 -22.20 45.68
C LYS A 176 16.59 -22.63 46.63
N LYS A 177 17.69 -21.85 46.71
CA LYS A 177 18.81 -22.03 47.64
C LYS A 177 19.43 -20.68 47.99
N ASP A 178 19.39 -20.35 49.28
CA ASP A 178 20.05 -19.27 50.02
C ASP A 178 20.97 -18.30 49.24
N SER A 179 20.62 -17.02 49.36
CA SER A 179 21.42 -15.83 49.00
C SER A 179 21.58 -15.55 47.49
N TYR A 180 20.97 -14.47 47.03
CA TYR A 180 21.25 -13.89 45.71
C TYR A 180 22.70 -13.39 45.72
N SER A 181 23.64 -14.18 45.17
CA SER A 181 24.90 -13.61 44.71
C SER A 181 24.61 -12.91 43.39
N LYS A 182 25.06 -11.67 43.25
CA LYS A 182 24.92 -10.79 42.07
C LYS A 182 25.37 -11.43 40.74
N ASP A 183 25.86 -12.68 40.72
CA ASP A 183 26.64 -13.32 39.65
C ASP A 183 26.05 -14.62 39.06
N LYS A 184 24.72 -14.87 39.15
CA LYS A 184 24.14 -16.20 38.81
C LYS A 184 23.01 -16.26 37.77
N LEU A 185 22.86 -15.27 36.89
CA LEU A 185 22.12 -15.47 35.63
C LEU A 185 23.10 -16.01 34.59
N VAL A 186 23.34 -17.32 34.63
CA VAL A 186 24.27 -18.01 33.72
C VAL A 186 23.48 -19.05 32.94
N PHE A 187 23.60 -19.02 31.61
CA PHE A 187 23.14 -20.11 30.76
C PHE A 187 23.98 -21.35 31.09
N ASN A 188 23.32 -22.37 31.66
CA ASN A 188 23.93 -23.67 31.93
C ASN A 188 23.21 -24.71 31.08
N ASP A 189 23.94 -25.40 30.21
CA ASP A 189 23.41 -26.41 29.28
C ASP A 189 22.24 -25.87 28.43
N GLY A 190 22.44 -24.73 27.75
CA GLY A 190 21.46 -24.17 26.81
C GLY A 190 20.17 -23.62 27.45
N LYS A 191 20.20 -23.29 28.74
CA LYS A 191 19.03 -22.72 29.46
C LYS A 191 19.43 -21.82 30.63
N VAL A 192 18.58 -20.85 30.93
CA VAL A 192 18.63 -20.03 32.16
C VAL A 192 17.32 -20.16 32.93
N THR A 193 17.40 -20.10 34.27
CA THR A 193 16.23 -20.25 35.16
C THR A 193 16.09 -19.03 36.06
N ILE A 194 14.91 -18.43 36.09
CA ILE A 194 14.61 -17.18 36.81
C ILE A 194 13.40 -17.42 37.72
N GLY A 195 13.58 -17.31 39.03
CA GLY A 195 12.49 -17.37 40.01
C GLY A 195 11.97 -15.98 40.35
N ILE A 196 10.66 -15.77 40.23
CA ILE A 196 10.03 -14.46 40.33
C ILE A 196 8.82 -14.55 41.24
N ARG A 197 8.72 -13.59 42.16
CA ARG A 197 7.64 -13.50 43.15
C ARG A 197 6.98 -12.14 43.03
N SER A 198 5.68 -12.12 42.78
CA SER A 198 4.84 -10.93 42.74
C SER A 198 4.01 -10.85 44.00
N THR A 199 4.10 -9.72 44.73
CA THR A 199 3.40 -9.49 45.99
C THR A 199 2.55 -8.23 45.91
N TYR A 200 1.25 -8.33 46.19
CA TYR A 200 0.36 -7.18 46.28
C TYR A 200 -0.29 -7.09 47.66
N THR A 201 -0.24 -5.88 48.25
CA THR A 201 -0.77 -5.60 49.59
C THR A 201 -1.75 -4.45 49.55
N LYS A 202 -3.02 -4.72 49.92
CA LYS A 202 -4.06 -3.69 50.09
C LYS A 202 -5.06 -4.12 51.16
N ASP A 203 -5.56 -3.17 51.95
CA ASP A 203 -6.54 -3.39 53.03
C ASP A 203 -6.13 -4.48 54.05
N ASN A 204 -4.84 -4.52 54.42
CA ASN A 204 -4.22 -5.54 55.29
C ASN A 204 -4.30 -6.98 54.75
N VAL A 205 -4.59 -7.17 53.47
CA VAL A 205 -4.57 -8.47 52.79
C VAL A 205 -3.35 -8.51 51.88
N VAL A 206 -2.40 -9.40 52.19
CA VAL A 206 -1.22 -9.67 51.36
C VAL A 206 -1.49 -10.87 50.47
N LYS A 207 -1.16 -10.77 49.19
CA LYS A 207 -1.13 -11.91 48.27
C LYS A 207 0.21 -11.97 47.57
N THR A 208 0.76 -13.18 47.49
CA THR A 208 2.06 -13.43 46.89
C THR A 208 1.95 -14.64 45.97
N ILE A 209 2.33 -14.47 44.70
CA ILE A 209 2.42 -15.54 43.71
C ILE A 209 3.87 -15.67 43.31
N SER A 210 4.36 -16.92 43.25
CA SER A 210 5.71 -17.22 42.85
C SER A 210 5.72 -18.16 41.64
N VAL A 211 6.54 -17.84 40.63
CA VAL A 211 6.73 -18.61 39.40
C VAL A 211 8.23 -18.78 39.13
N THR A 212 8.63 -19.85 38.46
CA THR A 212 9.99 -20.01 37.94
C THR A 212 9.94 -20.15 36.42
N TYR A 213 10.49 -19.15 35.72
CA TYR A 213 10.66 -19.16 34.26
C TYR A 213 11.95 -19.90 33.88
N LYS A 214 11.91 -20.67 32.80
CA LYS A 214 13.07 -21.28 32.15
C LYS A 214 13.13 -20.77 30.72
N ILE A 215 14.22 -20.11 30.36
CA ILE A 215 14.47 -19.63 28.99
C ILE A 215 15.44 -20.62 28.33
N LEU A 216 15.11 -21.07 27.13
CA LEU A 216 15.87 -22.06 26.36
C LEU A 216 16.59 -21.39 25.20
N VAL A 217 17.80 -21.86 24.89
CA VAL A 217 18.53 -21.50 23.67
C VAL A 217 18.02 -22.39 22.53
N PRO A 218 17.50 -21.81 21.43
CA PRO A 218 17.05 -22.60 20.28
C PRO A 218 18.23 -23.19 19.50
N GLU A 219 17.95 -24.25 18.74
CA GLU A 219 18.84 -24.70 17.65
C GLU A 219 18.60 -23.81 16.43
N TYR A 220 19.68 -23.46 15.73
CA TYR A 220 19.56 -22.78 14.45
C TYR A 220 19.24 -23.82 13.36
N ASN A 221 18.11 -23.63 12.67
CA ASN A 221 17.52 -24.63 11.78
C ASN A 221 17.23 -24.09 10.37
N ALA A 222 18.07 -23.19 9.86
CA ALA A 222 17.97 -22.76 8.46
C ALA A 222 18.41 -23.89 7.53
N GLU A 223 17.67 -24.11 6.44
CA GLU A 223 18.14 -24.96 5.35
C GLU A 223 19.29 -24.24 4.65
N VAL A 224 20.50 -24.80 4.75
CA VAL A 224 21.65 -24.36 3.98
C VAL A 224 21.55 -24.99 2.59
N TYR A 225 21.62 -24.18 1.54
CA TYR A 225 21.66 -24.67 0.17
C TYR A 225 22.85 -24.05 -0.57
N GLU A 226 23.34 -24.79 -1.56
CA GLU A 226 24.23 -24.27 -2.58
C GLU A 226 23.39 -23.38 -3.51
N GLU A 227 23.61 -22.07 -3.47
CA GLU A 227 23.07 -21.19 -4.50
C GLU A 227 24.09 -21.09 -5.62
N ILE A 228 23.76 -21.64 -6.79
CA ILE A 228 24.48 -21.30 -8.02
C ILE A 228 24.05 -19.89 -8.39
N LYS A 229 24.81 -18.91 -7.92
CA LYS A 229 24.62 -17.54 -8.37
C LYS A 229 25.21 -17.45 -9.76
N VAL A 230 24.37 -17.63 -10.77
CA VAL A 230 24.70 -17.13 -12.09
C VAL A 230 24.68 -15.62 -11.95
N VAL A 231 25.85 -14.99 -11.81
CA VAL A 231 25.98 -13.56 -12.05
C VAL A 231 25.77 -13.38 -13.55
N LYS A 232 24.50 -13.35 -13.96
CA LYS A 232 24.12 -12.49 -15.07
C LYS A 232 24.41 -11.11 -14.51
N GLU A 233 25.27 -10.34 -15.16
CA GLU A 233 24.98 -8.91 -15.27
C GLU A 233 23.60 -8.86 -15.96
N THR A 234 22.54 -8.96 -15.16
CA THR A 234 21.20 -8.65 -15.62
C THR A 234 21.23 -7.17 -15.85
N LEU A 235 20.96 -6.80 -17.10
CA LEU A 235 20.68 -5.42 -17.44
C LEU A 235 19.71 -4.85 -16.40
N ASP A 236 20.01 -3.66 -15.92
CA ASP A 236 19.04 -2.85 -15.19
C ASP A 236 17.75 -2.83 -16.05
N GLY A 237 16.57 -3.03 -15.47
CA GLY A 237 15.29 -3.31 -16.17
C GLY A 237 14.82 -2.23 -17.16
N SER A 238 15.61 -1.19 -17.29
CA SER A 238 15.67 -0.08 -18.23
C SER A 238 15.32 -0.36 -19.69
N TRP A 239 15.71 -1.52 -20.22
CA TRP A 239 15.65 -1.87 -21.65
C TRP A 239 14.48 -2.78 -22.00
N ASP A 240 13.61 -3.03 -21.03
CA ASP A 240 12.45 -3.91 -21.19
C ASP A 240 11.31 -3.25 -21.96
N LYS A 241 11.45 -1.97 -22.33
CA LYS A 241 10.46 -1.18 -23.06
C LYS A 241 10.69 -1.27 -24.57
N ALA A 242 9.61 -1.41 -25.33
CA ALA A 242 9.65 -1.29 -26.79
C ALA A 242 9.94 0.16 -27.20
N ILE A 243 9.36 1.11 -26.45
CA ILE A 243 9.49 2.55 -26.67
C ILE A 243 9.80 3.24 -25.35
N SER A 244 10.77 4.16 -25.41
CA SER A 244 10.97 5.19 -24.42
C SER A 244 11.14 6.56 -25.09
N ALA A 245 10.35 7.54 -24.67
CA ALA A 245 10.43 8.90 -25.18
C ALA A 245 10.64 9.90 -24.04
N ASP A 246 11.55 10.85 -24.25
CA ASP A 246 11.83 11.95 -23.31
C ASP A 246 10.70 12.98 -23.39
N GLY A 247 10.32 13.34 -24.62
CA GLY A 247 9.19 14.19 -24.94
C GLY A 247 7.90 13.38 -25.12
N ASP A 248 7.15 13.67 -26.18
CA ASP A 248 5.82 13.12 -26.42
C ASP A 248 5.80 12.00 -27.49
N ILE A 249 4.75 11.18 -27.49
CA ILE A 249 4.39 10.31 -28.61
C ILE A 249 3.10 10.79 -29.29
N LYS A 250 3.15 10.91 -30.61
CA LYS A 250 2.05 11.42 -31.46
C LYS A 250 1.65 10.35 -32.45
N PHE A 251 0.41 9.90 -32.36
CA PHE A 251 -0.21 8.98 -33.31
C PHE A 251 -1.03 9.78 -34.32
N LYS A 252 -0.50 9.85 -35.54
CA LYS A 252 -1.15 10.41 -36.73
C LYS A 252 -1.30 9.36 -37.85
N GLY A 253 -1.16 8.07 -37.51
CA GLY A 253 -1.27 6.95 -38.43
C GLY A 253 -2.59 6.20 -38.28
N ASP A 254 -2.91 5.38 -39.28
CA ASP A 254 -4.17 4.65 -39.34
C ASP A 254 -4.18 3.38 -38.46
N LYS A 255 -3.17 2.51 -38.56
CA LYS A 255 -3.14 1.24 -37.80
C LYS A 255 -1.79 1.00 -37.14
N ILE A 256 -1.80 0.88 -35.80
CA ILE A 256 -0.61 0.78 -34.98
C ILE A 256 -0.75 -0.34 -33.94
N SER A 257 0.29 -1.18 -33.80
CA SER A 257 0.41 -2.19 -32.76
C SER A 257 1.74 -2.04 -32.00
N LEU A 258 1.65 -1.84 -30.67
CA LEU A 258 2.82 -1.77 -29.79
C LEU A 258 2.87 -3.02 -28.91
N ASN A 259 3.86 -3.88 -29.11
CA ASN A 259 4.06 -5.14 -28.40
C ASN A 259 5.23 -5.06 -27.43
N GLY A 260 4.95 -4.51 -26.26
CA GLY A 260 5.91 -4.30 -25.18
C GLY A 260 5.59 -3.05 -24.38
N ASP A 261 6.32 -2.85 -23.30
CA ASP A 261 6.06 -1.71 -22.42
C ASP A 261 6.49 -0.39 -23.09
N VAL A 262 5.75 0.68 -22.79
CA VAL A 262 5.96 2.02 -23.32
C VAL A 262 6.12 3.00 -22.16
N PHE A 263 7.14 3.85 -22.22
CA PHE A 263 7.33 4.95 -21.29
C PHE A 263 7.52 6.27 -22.03
N ILE A 264 6.78 7.29 -21.61
CA ILE A 264 6.80 8.62 -22.20
C ILE A 264 6.97 9.61 -21.06
N GLU A 265 8.16 10.17 -20.86
CA GLU A 265 8.36 11.17 -19.82
C GLU A 265 7.42 12.36 -20.06
N GLY A 266 7.32 12.86 -21.30
CA GLY A 266 6.34 13.85 -21.72
C GLY A 266 6.77 15.28 -21.40
N ASP A 267 6.75 16.14 -22.42
CA ASP A 267 7.11 17.56 -22.28
C ASP A 267 5.87 18.47 -22.18
N ASP A 268 4.80 18.10 -22.88
CA ASP A 268 3.56 18.88 -22.97
C ASP A 268 2.34 17.96 -22.91
N LYS A 269 2.20 17.07 -23.89
CA LYS A 269 1.00 16.24 -24.05
C LYS A 269 1.14 14.87 -23.39
N GLY A 270 2.31 14.27 -23.42
CA GLY A 270 2.52 12.85 -23.16
C GLY A 270 2.17 12.03 -24.39
N ILE A 271 0.97 11.45 -24.41
CA ILE A 271 0.48 10.60 -25.50
C ILE A 271 -0.67 11.31 -26.22
N SER A 272 -0.55 11.58 -27.52
CA SER A 272 -1.63 12.18 -28.30
C SER A 272 -2.06 11.36 -29.51
N ILE A 273 -3.36 11.19 -29.67
CA ILE A 273 -4.01 10.69 -30.89
C ILE A 273 -4.58 11.90 -31.63
N GLU A 274 -4.03 12.22 -32.80
CA GLU A 274 -4.29 13.49 -33.50
C GLU A 274 -4.99 13.33 -34.86
N GLU A 275 -5.02 12.13 -35.43
CA GLU A 275 -5.65 11.84 -36.73
C GLU A 275 -6.94 11.02 -36.54
N ASP A 276 -7.90 11.16 -37.46
CA ASP A 276 -9.18 10.44 -37.39
C ASP A 276 -9.02 8.96 -37.77
N ASN A 277 -9.83 8.09 -37.14
CA ASN A 277 -9.89 6.65 -37.42
C ASN A 277 -8.59 5.88 -37.11
N THR A 278 -7.76 6.37 -36.17
CA THR A 278 -6.61 5.63 -35.67
C THR A 278 -7.07 4.36 -34.92
N GLU A 279 -6.56 3.21 -35.35
CA GLU A 279 -6.61 1.92 -34.68
C GLU A 279 -5.29 1.69 -33.92
N LEU A 280 -5.30 1.86 -32.60
CA LEU A 280 -4.12 1.69 -31.74
C LEU A 280 -4.33 0.51 -30.80
N THR A 281 -3.45 -0.49 -30.87
CA THR A 281 -3.40 -1.62 -29.92
C THR A 281 -2.08 -1.63 -29.17
N ILE A 282 -2.13 -1.64 -27.84
CA ILE A 282 -0.96 -1.69 -26.96
C ILE A 282 -1.01 -2.96 -26.12
N ASN A 283 -0.11 -3.89 -26.42
CA ASN A 283 0.07 -5.19 -25.78
C ASN A 283 1.24 -5.13 -24.78
N GLY A 284 1.12 -4.25 -23.79
CA GLY A 284 2.11 -3.99 -22.75
C GLY A 284 1.64 -2.88 -21.82
N ASN A 285 2.40 -2.61 -20.76
CA ASN A 285 2.11 -1.49 -19.87
C ASN A 285 2.49 -0.17 -20.55
N ILE A 286 1.71 0.87 -20.32
CA ILE A 286 2.02 2.21 -20.82
C ILE A 286 2.03 3.21 -19.67
N SER A 287 3.05 4.06 -19.66
CA SER A 287 3.30 5.00 -18.58
C SER A 287 3.69 6.36 -19.13
N THR A 288 3.11 7.42 -18.60
CA THR A 288 3.50 8.79 -18.92
C THR A 288 3.39 9.74 -17.74
N ASN A 289 4.34 10.67 -17.55
CA ASN A 289 4.19 11.67 -16.49
C ASN A 289 3.14 12.75 -16.84
N MET A 290 2.64 12.74 -18.08
CA MET A 290 1.68 13.69 -18.62
C MET A 290 0.35 12.98 -18.92
N ASN A 291 -0.26 13.22 -20.07
CA ASN A 291 -1.66 12.87 -20.33
C ASN A 291 -1.80 11.83 -21.44
N LEU A 292 -2.97 11.20 -21.49
CA LEU A 292 -3.49 10.62 -22.73
C LEU A 292 -4.50 11.59 -23.34
N LEU A 293 -4.18 12.16 -24.49
CA LEU A 293 -5.03 13.06 -25.25
C LEU A 293 -5.57 12.36 -26.49
N VAL A 294 -6.89 12.32 -26.63
CA VAL A 294 -7.53 11.91 -27.89
C VAL A 294 -8.20 13.15 -28.46
N LEU A 295 -7.64 13.67 -29.55
CA LEU A 295 -7.94 14.99 -30.13
C LEU A 295 -8.77 14.90 -31.44
N SER A 296 -9.06 13.68 -31.91
CA SER A 296 -9.69 13.36 -33.19
C SER A 296 -10.91 12.42 -33.02
N GLU A 297 -11.61 12.09 -34.11
CA GLU A 297 -12.82 11.24 -34.09
C GLU A 297 -12.66 9.87 -34.77
N GLY A 298 -13.51 8.92 -34.37
CA GLY A 298 -13.58 7.59 -35.00
C GLY A 298 -12.48 6.63 -34.58
N ASN A 299 -11.72 6.95 -33.54
CA ASN A 299 -10.57 6.16 -33.10
C ASN A 299 -10.99 4.89 -32.37
N ASN A 300 -10.17 3.84 -32.47
CA ASN A 300 -10.29 2.61 -31.71
C ASN A 300 -8.97 2.33 -30.98
N ILE A 301 -8.96 2.53 -29.66
CA ILE A 301 -7.77 2.44 -28.82
C ILE A 301 -7.97 1.29 -27.83
N GLU A 302 -7.06 0.33 -27.84
CA GLU A 302 -7.04 -0.81 -26.93
C GLU A 302 -5.70 -0.88 -26.21
N VAL A 303 -5.73 -0.81 -24.88
CA VAL A 303 -4.55 -0.95 -24.01
C VAL A 303 -4.76 -2.20 -23.15
N GLN A 304 -4.03 -3.27 -23.44
CA GLN A 304 -4.20 -4.56 -22.76
C GLN A 304 -3.47 -4.64 -21.42
N GLY A 305 -2.31 -3.98 -21.31
CA GLY A 305 -1.56 -3.82 -20.07
C GLY A 305 -2.08 -2.66 -19.23
N ASP A 306 -1.40 -2.38 -18.12
CA ASP A 306 -1.78 -1.31 -17.21
C ASP A 306 -1.42 0.07 -17.79
N PHE A 307 -2.27 1.06 -17.53
CA PHE A 307 -2.05 2.46 -17.89
C PHE A 307 -1.72 3.30 -16.65
N PHE A 308 -0.65 4.07 -16.72
CA PHE A 308 -0.25 5.03 -15.69
C PHE A 308 -0.09 6.42 -16.32
N GLY A 309 -0.86 7.40 -15.83
CA GLY A 309 -0.83 8.76 -16.37
C GLY A 309 -1.25 9.84 -15.37
N GLN A 310 -1.10 11.10 -15.75
CA GLN A 310 -1.64 12.22 -15.00
C GLN A 310 -3.15 12.35 -15.24
N ASN A 311 -3.56 12.54 -16.50
CA ASN A 311 -4.95 12.69 -16.90
C ASN A 311 -5.29 11.87 -18.16
N ILE A 312 -6.59 11.70 -18.41
CA ILE A 312 -7.12 11.32 -19.72
C ILE A 312 -8.04 12.43 -20.22
N TYR A 313 -7.71 13.03 -21.37
CA TYR A 313 -8.51 14.06 -22.01
C TYR A 313 -9.05 13.58 -23.34
N LEU A 314 -10.36 13.73 -23.50
CA LEU A 314 -11.10 13.38 -24.71
C LEU A 314 -11.71 14.64 -25.28
N GLU A 315 -11.05 15.20 -26.28
CA GLU A 315 -11.54 16.36 -27.02
C GLU A 315 -11.72 15.94 -28.48
N ASN A 316 -12.94 15.98 -28.97
CA ASN A 316 -13.19 15.86 -30.39
C ASN A 316 -14.13 16.98 -30.80
N GLU A 317 -13.88 17.56 -31.98
CA GLU A 317 -14.84 18.47 -32.60
C GLU A 317 -16.20 17.78 -32.72
N ALA A 318 -17.29 18.56 -32.90
CA ALA A 318 -18.68 18.09 -32.88
C ALA A 318 -19.00 17.03 -33.97
N GLY A 319 -18.46 15.84 -33.76
CA GLY A 319 -18.24 14.79 -34.73
C GLY A 319 -19.28 13.69 -34.66
N VAL A 320 -19.47 13.01 -35.78
CA VAL A 320 -20.51 11.98 -35.97
C VAL A 320 -20.00 10.60 -35.55
N LYS A 321 -18.67 10.39 -35.56
CA LYS A 321 -18.05 9.10 -35.30
C LYS A 321 -17.69 8.95 -33.82
N SER A 322 -17.80 7.73 -33.31
CA SER A 322 -17.46 7.42 -31.92
C SER A 322 -15.99 7.09 -31.77
N ASN A 323 -15.34 7.66 -30.76
CA ASN A 323 -14.09 7.12 -30.23
C ASN A 323 -14.42 5.96 -29.29
N ASN A 324 -13.72 4.85 -29.45
CA ASN A 324 -13.85 3.67 -28.60
C ASN A 324 -12.50 3.41 -27.92
N ILE A 325 -12.49 3.45 -26.60
CA ILE A 325 -11.27 3.30 -25.79
C ILE A 325 -11.51 2.17 -24.80
N THR A 326 -10.64 1.17 -24.82
CA THR A 326 -10.75 0.00 -23.97
C THR A 326 -9.45 -0.22 -23.21
N PHE A 327 -9.55 -0.27 -21.88
CA PHE A 327 -8.45 -0.62 -20.99
C PHE A 327 -8.68 -2.03 -20.43
N GLY A 328 -7.71 -2.90 -20.66
CA GLY A 328 -7.72 -4.31 -20.31
C GLY A 328 -8.59 -5.19 -21.19
N SER A 329 -8.35 -6.50 -21.08
CA SER A 329 -9.22 -7.54 -21.61
C SER A 329 -10.13 -8.09 -20.51
N ILE A 330 -11.34 -8.53 -20.88
CA ILE A 330 -12.29 -9.14 -19.94
C ILE A 330 -11.72 -10.42 -19.31
N ASP A 331 -10.85 -11.12 -20.04
CA ASP A 331 -10.32 -12.44 -19.66
C ASP A 331 -8.98 -12.38 -18.92
N GLU A 332 -8.38 -11.19 -18.77
CA GLU A 332 -7.03 -11.01 -18.21
C GLU A 332 -7.05 -10.28 -16.84
N LEU A 333 -5.98 -10.50 -16.07
CA LEU A 333 -5.74 -9.88 -14.76
C LEU A 333 -4.99 -8.53 -14.86
N SER A 334 -4.72 -8.06 -16.08
CA SER A 334 -4.09 -6.76 -16.40
C SER A 334 -5.10 -5.77 -16.97
N GLY A 335 -4.67 -4.53 -17.21
CA GLY A 335 -5.50 -3.48 -17.80
C GLY A 335 -6.01 -2.45 -16.81
N ASP A 336 -5.36 -2.38 -15.65
CA ASP A 336 -5.70 -1.42 -14.61
C ASP A 336 -5.28 -0.01 -15.04
N VAL A 337 -6.07 1.00 -14.67
CA VAL A 337 -5.82 2.41 -15.01
C VAL A 337 -5.58 3.21 -13.74
N TYR A 338 -4.43 3.88 -13.68
CA TYR A 338 -4.02 4.70 -12.55
C TYR A 338 -3.82 6.15 -13.00
N LEU A 339 -4.61 7.05 -12.44
CA LEU A 339 -4.53 8.48 -12.74
C LEU A 339 -4.23 9.30 -11.49
N LYS A 340 -3.26 10.21 -11.61
CA LYS A 340 -2.97 11.18 -10.56
C LYS A 340 -4.04 12.28 -10.47
N ASP A 341 -4.74 12.55 -11.57
CA ASP A 341 -5.71 13.62 -11.66
C ASP A 341 -6.97 13.16 -12.44
N ASP A 342 -7.53 13.99 -13.33
CA ASP A 342 -8.88 13.82 -13.85
C ASP A 342 -8.97 12.98 -15.14
N ILE A 343 -10.16 12.41 -15.37
CA ILE A 343 -10.65 12.14 -16.74
C ILE A 343 -11.55 13.30 -17.13
N GLU A 344 -11.28 13.95 -18.26
CA GLU A 344 -12.15 14.99 -18.80
C GLU A 344 -12.64 14.66 -20.22
N ILE A 345 -13.96 14.65 -20.39
CA ILE A 345 -14.64 14.30 -21.66
C ILE A 345 -15.32 15.54 -22.21
N ASN A 346 -14.63 16.20 -23.13
CA ASN A 346 -14.99 17.47 -23.74
C ASN A 346 -15.67 17.35 -25.09
N GLY A 347 -15.64 16.17 -25.73
CA GLY A 347 -16.35 15.94 -26.98
C GLY A 347 -17.39 14.83 -26.92
N LYS A 348 -18.11 14.66 -28.03
CA LYS A 348 -19.30 13.78 -28.14
C LYS A 348 -18.93 12.37 -28.58
N ASN A 349 -19.84 11.42 -28.36
CA ASN A 349 -19.75 10.05 -28.87
C ASN A 349 -18.54 9.27 -28.35
N ASN A 350 -18.01 9.61 -27.18
CA ASN A 350 -16.85 8.94 -26.59
C ASN A 350 -17.27 7.72 -25.75
N LYS A 351 -16.75 6.55 -26.08
CA LYS A 351 -17.02 5.31 -25.35
C LYS A 351 -15.76 4.80 -24.69
N ILE A 352 -15.72 4.80 -23.36
CA ILE A 352 -14.60 4.28 -22.59
C ILE A 352 -15.04 3.08 -21.78
N THR A 353 -14.30 1.98 -21.90
CA THR A 353 -14.54 0.74 -21.15
C THR A 353 -13.30 0.37 -20.35
N PHE A 354 -13.46 0.28 -19.04
CA PHE A 354 -12.46 -0.21 -18.10
C PHE A 354 -12.79 -1.67 -17.75
N ASN A 355 -12.10 -2.61 -18.40
CA ASN A 355 -12.15 -4.04 -18.09
C ASN A 355 -11.23 -4.40 -16.92
N GLY A 356 -10.15 -3.65 -16.72
CA GLY A 356 -9.39 -3.61 -15.46
C GLY A 356 -10.07 -2.74 -14.39
N GLY A 357 -9.38 -2.56 -13.26
CA GLY A 357 -9.75 -1.60 -12.22
C GLY A 357 -9.37 -0.17 -12.61
N PHE A 358 -10.19 0.81 -12.21
CA PHE A 358 -9.88 2.23 -12.34
C PHE A 358 -9.53 2.82 -10.98
N TYR A 359 -8.39 3.51 -10.88
CA TYR A 359 -7.89 4.13 -9.67
C TYR A 359 -7.48 5.59 -9.92
N GLY A 360 -8.38 6.52 -9.63
CA GLY A 360 -8.05 7.94 -9.43
C GLY A 360 -7.53 8.13 -8.01
N ILE A 361 -6.23 8.31 -7.86
CA ILE A 361 -5.52 8.09 -6.59
C ILE A 361 -5.27 9.34 -5.76
N SER A 362 -5.64 10.53 -6.22
CA SER A 362 -5.34 11.78 -5.52
C SER A 362 -6.61 12.54 -5.12
N ASP A 363 -6.55 13.22 -3.97
CA ASP A 363 -7.63 14.05 -3.40
C ASP A 363 -7.23 15.54 -3.28
N SER A 364 -6.10 15.90 -3.89
CA SER A 364 -5.40 17.18 -3.81
C SER A 364 -4.86 17.57 -2.42
N SER A 365 -4.82 16.64 -1.45
CA SER A 365 -4.23 16.90 -0.13
C SER A 365 -2.72 17.19 -0.16
N GLU A 366 -2.04 16.76 -1.22
CA GLU A 366 -0.59 16.89 -1.40
C GLU A 366 -0.16 18.18 -2.13
N VAL A 367 -1.11 18.92 -2.72
CA VAL A 367 -0.82 20.12 -3.52
C VAL A 367 -1.73 21.31 -3.16
N SER A 368 -1.27 22.52 -3.44
CA SER A 368 -2.05 23.74 -3.16
C SER A 368 -3.00 24.05 -4.32
N GLY A 369 -4.18 23.44 -4.31
CA GLY A 369 -5.18 23.65 -5.35
C GLY A 369 -6.04 22.40 -5.55
N PRO A 370 -6.96 22.42 -6.52
CA PRO A 370 -7.68 21.22 -6.94
C PRO A 370 -6.96 20.44 -8.02
N ASP A 371 -5.87 20.99 -8.56
CA ASP A 371 -4.98 20.28 -9.46
C ASP A 371 -4.53 19.01 -8.68
N GLU A 372 -4.59 17.83 -9.29
CA GLU A 372 -4.45 16.52 -8.61
C GLU A 372 -5.61 16.12 -7.68
N SER A 373 -6.86 16.43 -8.02
CA SER A 373 -8.05 15.90 -7.33
C SER A 373 -8.80 14.93 -8.24
N SER A 374 -8.35 13.69 -8.30
CA SER A 374 -8.83 12.71 -9.27
C SER A 374 -10.34 12.57 -9.29
N SER A 375 -10.96 12.96 -10.40
CA SER A 375 -12.38 12.91 -10.65
C SER A 375 -12.66 12.60 -12.12
N ILE A 376 -13.92 12.43 -12.47
CA ILE A 376 -14.36 12.24 -13.85
C ILE A 376 -15.31 13.36 -14.20
N ILE A 377 -14.97 14.15 -15.21
CA ILE A 377 -15.69 15.33 -15.65
C ILE A 377 -16.24 15.09 -17.05
N ILE A 378 -17.57 15.00 -17.16
CA ILE A 378 -18.27 14.81 -18.44
C ILE A 378 -18.87 16.15 -18.86
N ASN A 379 -18.14 16.87 -19.72
CA ASN A 379 -18.58 18.13 -20.28
C ASN A 379 -19.56 17.95 -21.44
N GLU A 380 -19.34 16.93 -22.28
CA GLU A 380 -20.25 16.56 -23.38
C GLU A 380 -20.80 15.15 -23.19
N LYS A 381 -22.09 15.06 -22.83
CA LYS A 381 -22.75 13.78 -22.51
C LYS A 381 -23.37 13.06 -23.72
N GLU A 382 -23.49 13.74 -24.86
CA GLU A 382 -24.19 13.19 -26.02
C GLU A 382 -23.39 12.03 -26.62
N GLY A 383 -23.97 10.82 -26.61
CA GLY A 383 -23.33 9.60 -27.11
C GLY A 383 -22.15 9.10 -26.27
N THR A 384 -21.86 9.75 -25.14
CA THR A 384 -20.78 9.38 -24.23
C THR A 384 -21.20 8.20 -23.37
N GLU A 385 -20.36 7.18 -23.29
CA GLU A 385 -20.57 5.98 -22.48
C GLU A 385 -19.30 5.64 -21.69
N LEU A 386 -19.39 5.59 -20.37
CA LEU A 386 -18.36 5.14 -19.45
C LEU A 386 -18.79 3.83 -18.82
N THR A 387 -17.96 2.80 -18.92
CA THR A 387 -18.26 1.48 -18.35
C THR A 387 -17.12 1.01 -17.47
N PHE A 388 -17.43 0.75 -16.19
CA PHE A 388 -16.48 0.16 -15.22
C PHE A 388 -16.89 -1.27 -14.91
N ASN A 389 -16.02 -2.24 -15.22
CA ASN A 389 -16.33 -3.66 -15.08
C ASN A 389 -15.74 -4.33 -13.81
N LYS A 390 -14.71 -3.75 -13.19
CA LYS A 390 -14.05 -4.23 -11.97
C LYS A 390 -13.99 -3.13 -10.89
N ASP A 391 -12.90 -3.05 -10.13
CA ASP A 391 -12.68 -2.09 -9.06
C ASP A 391 -12.78 -0.64 -9.57
N LEU A 392 -13.35 0.23 -8.75
CA LEU A 392 -13.50 1.66 -9.01
C LEU A 392 -13.11 2.43 -7.76
N ILE A 393 -11.95 3.07 -7.77
CA ILE A 393 -11.50 3.99 -6.73
C ILE A 393 -11.39 5.39 -7.33
N ILE A 394 -12.11 6.36 -6.77
CA ILE A 394 -11.99 7.78 -7.13
C ILE A 394 -11.77 8.58 -5.85
N TYR A 395 -10.52 8.94 -5.58
CA TYR A 395 -10.14 9.58 -4.33
C TYR A 395 -10.32 11.11 -4.33
N GLY A 396 -10.68 11.74 -5.45
CA GLY A 396 -10.92 13.18 -5.54
C GLY A 396 -12.38 13.58 -5.78
N SER A 397 -12.56 14.86 -6.12
CA SER A 397 -13.86 15.47 -6.42
C SER A 397 -13.71 16.58 -7.44
N SER A 398 -14.72 16.78 -8.29
CA SER A 398 -14.67 17.81 -9.32
C SER A 398 -14.84 19.22 -8.75
N PHE A 399 -14.33 20.22 -9.46
CA PHE A 399 -14.42 21.64 -9.09
C PHE A 399 -15.11 22.44 -10.20
N ILE A 400 -15.84 23.49 -9.80
CA ILE A 400 -16.35 24.50 -10.72
C ILE A 400 -15.35 25.65 -10.72
N ASP A 401 -14.85 25.99 -11.89
CA ASP A 401 -14.04 27.19 -12.07
C ASP A 401 -14.93 28.44 -12.09
N LEU A 402 -14.78 29.31 -11.08
CA LEU A 402 -15.51 30.57 -10.95
C LEU A 402 -14.55 31.76 -11.14
N ILE A 403 -15.07 32.97 -11.28
CA ILE A 403 -14.26 34.13 -11.67
C ILE A 403 -13.11 34.42 -10.68
N ASN A 404 -13.36 34.23 -9.39
CA ASN A 404 -12.42 34.62 -8.33
C ASN A 404 -11.94 33.44 -7.46
N GLU A 405 -12.50 32.25 -7.64
CA GLU A 405 -12.22 31.08 -6.81
C GLU A 405 -12.66 29.80 -7.52
N LYS A 406 -12.16 28.64 -7.07
CA LYS A 406 -12.68 27.34 -7.49
C LYS A 406 -13.64 26.82 -6.41
N TYR A 407 -14.82 26.34 -6.81
CA TYR A 407 -15.80 25.75 -5.90
C TYR A 407 -15.74 24.22 -5.97
N GLN A 408 -15.31 23.58 -4.88
CA GLN A 408 -15.35 22.11 -4.78
C GLN A 408 -16.81 21.64 -4.81
N THR A 409 -17.14 20.76 -5.75
CA THR A 409 -18.45 20.13 -5.82
C THR A 409 -18.54 18.97 -4.83
N GLY A 410 -19.70 18.31 -4.78
CA GLY A 410 -19.87 17.08 -4.01
C GLY A 410 -19.74 15.83 -4.88
N GLU A 411 -19.21 15.91 -6.10
CA GLU A 411 -19.24 14.87 -7.13
C GLU A 411 -17.82 14.36 -7.40
N SER A 412 -17.63 13.03 -7.46
CA SER A 412 -16.42 12.38 -7.99
C SER A 412 -16.59 12.00 -9.46
N ILE A 413 -17.83 11.79 -9.91
CA ILE A 413 -18.18 11.75 -11.32
C ILE A 413 -19.19 12.88 -11.54
N SER A 414 -18.76 13.95 -12.21
CA SER A 414 -19.56 15.13 -12.49
C SER A 414 -20.00 15.19 -13.95
N ILE A 415 -21.23 15.66 -14.18
CA ILE A 415 -21.76 15.89 -15.52
C ILE A 415 -22.13 17.37 -15.63
N LYS A 416 -21.60 18.06 -16.65
CA LYS A 416 -21.86 19.47 -16.88
C LYS A 416 -23.36 19.78 -16.85
N GLY A 417 -23.70 20.84 -16.14
CA GLY A 417 -25.08 21.24 -15.84
C GLY A 417 -25.61 20.77 -14.48
N ASN A 418 -25.08 19.69 -13.90
CA ASN A 418 -25.53 19.20 -12.58
C ASN A 418 -25.19 20.13 -11.43
N TYR A 419 -24.20 21.01 -11.61
CA TYR A 419 -23.87 22.07 -10.67
C TYR A 419 -25.08 22.94 -10.28
N ILE A 420 -26.13 22.98 -11.11
CA ILE A 420 -27.38 23.67 -10.80
C ILE A 420 -28.01 23.18 -9.49
N ALA A 421 -27.76 21.93 -9.07
CA ALA A 421 -28.20 21.39 -7.79
C ALA A 421 -27.78 22.29 -6.63
N TYR A 422 -26.52 22.74 -6.63
CA TYR A 422 -25.95 23.61 -5.58
C TYR A 422 -26.55 25.02 -5.57
N THR A 423 -27.33 25.39 -6.59
CA THR A 423 -28.04 26.69 -6.65
C THR A 423 -29.47 26.62 -6.13
N LYS A 424 -29.98 25.42 -5.83
CA LYS A 424 -31.38 25.17 -5.48
C LYS A 424 -31.50 24.62 -4.07
N LYS A 425 -32.47 25.09 -3.30
CA LYS A 425 -32.76 24.57 -1.96
C LYS A 425 -33.29 23.14 -2.01
N ILE A 426 -32.73 22.27 -1.18
CA ILE A 426 -33.32 20.97 -0.84
C ILE A 426 -34.45 21.15 0.20
N LEU A 427 -35.33 20.15 0.33
CA LEU A 427 -36.45 20.13 1.26
C LEU A 427 -36.03 19.66 2.66
N ASP A 428 -36.78 20.11 3.66
CA ASP A 428 -36.62 19.63 5.04
C ASP A 428 -37.19 18.21 5.16
N ASN A 429 -36.37 17.29 5.66
CA ASN A 429 -36.77 15.91 5.92
C ASN A 429 -36.04 15.40 7.16
N ASP A 430 -36.79 15.03 8.20
CA ASP A 430 -36.25 14.58 9.48
C ASP A 430 -35.49 13.24 9.42
N LYS A 431 -35.53 12.54 8.28
CA LYS A 431 -34.78 11.31 8.04
C LYS A 431 -33.38 11.54 7.44
N ARG A 432 -33.05 12.78 7.07
CA ARG A 432 -31.77 13.15 6.46
C ARG A 432 -30.79 13.66 7.52
N ASP A 433 -29.50 13.65 7.18
CA ASP A 433 -28.43 14.16 8.06
C ASP A 433 -28.60 15.65 8.38
N PHE A 434 -29.17 16.41 7.43
CA PHE A 434 -29.45 17.82 7.59
C PHE A 434 -30.69 18.27 6.84
N LYS A 435 -31.26 19.39 7.31
CA LYS A 435 -32.43 20.05 6.74
C LYS A 435 -32.01 21.09 5.72
N GLY A 436 -32.77 21.25 4.65
CA GLY A 436 -32.53 22.29 3.65
C GLY A 436 -32.63 23.70 4.21
N SER A 437 -33.46 23.92 5.23
CA SER A 437 -33.57 25.19 5.96
C SER A 437 -32.30 25.57 6.73
N ASN A 438 -31.39 24.63 6.98
CA ASN A 438 -30.10 24.89 7.61
C ASN A 438 -29.01 25.26 6.59
N ILE A 439 -29.25 25.10 5.29
CA ILE A 439 -28.27 25.38 4.26
C ILE A 439 -28.22 26.88 3.97
N ILE A 440 -27.01 27.43 3.96
CA ILE A 440 -26.72 28.82 3.63
C ILE A 440 -26.09 28.87 2.25
N PHE A 441 -26.63 29.75 1.43
CA PHE A 441 -26.14 30.02 0.10
C PHE A 441 -25.34 31.32 0.11
N GLU A 442 -24.15 31.28 -0.47
CA GLU A 442 -23.27 32.43 -0.61
C GLU A 442 -23.11 32.78 -2.08
N TYR A 443 -22.95 34.07 -2.35
CA TYR A 443 -22.65 34.54 -3.69
C TYR A 443 -21.17 34.31 -3.98
N LYS A 444 -20.90 33.46 -4.96
CA LYS A 444 -19.58 33.12 -5.50
C LYS A 444 -19.60 33.42 -7.00
N GLU A 445 -19.13 34.59 -7.39
CA GLU A 445 -19.35 35.17 -8.71
C GLU A 445 -19.05 34.19 -9.86
N PRO A 446 -20.00 33.90 -10.77
CA PRO A 446 -21.31 34.57 -10.95
C PRO A 446 -22.51 33.85 -10.28
N LEU A 447 -22.27 32.81 -9.50
CA LEU A 447 -23.29 31.90 -8.98
C LEU A 447 -23.64 32.18 -7.51
N ILE A 448 -24.80 31.67 -7.08
CA ILE A 448 -25.19 31.58 -5.68
C ILE A 448 -25.19 30.09 -5.34
N LEU A 449 -24.29 29.66 -4.46
CA LEU A 449 -24.01 28.24 -4.21
C LEU A 449 -24.19 27.88 -2.75
N ALA A 450 -24.73 26.69 -2.49
CA ALA A 450 -24.76 26.06 -1.18
C ALA A 450 -23.32 25.95 -0.65
N SER A 451 -23.01 26.72 0.39
CA SER A 451 -21.62 26.89 0.85
C SER A 451 -21.46 26.51 2.31
N LYS A 452 -22.47 26.76 3.15
CA LYS A 452 -22.42 26.52 4.59
C LYS A 452 -23.66 25.82 5.11
N ILE A 453 -23.52 25.20 6.28
CA ILE A 453 -24.60 24.59 7.04
C ILE A 453 -24.68 25.19 8.45
N LYS A 454 -25.91 25.45 8.91
CA LYS A 454 -26.21 25.84 10.29
C LYS A 454 -26.31 24.62 11.20
N ASP A 455 -25.45 24.60 12.19
CA ASP A 455 -25.46 23.65 13.30
C ASP A 455 -25.72 24.43 14.60
N GLY A 456 -27.00 24.54 14.95
CA GLY A 456 -27.45 25.39 16.05
C GLY A 456 -27.22 26.88 15.76
N GLN A 457 -26.26 27.49 16.45
CA GLN A 457 -25.87 28.90 16.28
C GLN A 457 -24.55 29.05 15.51
N VAL A 458 -23.93 27.95 15.09
CA VAL A 458 -22.65 27.94 14.39
C VAL A 458 -22.89 27.71 12.91
N GLU A 459 -22.19 28.47 12.08
CA GLU A 459 -22.13 28.26 10.63
C GLU A 459 -20.81 27.58 10.31
N LYS A 460 -20.87 26.45 9.58
CA LYS A 460 -19.71 25.68 9.15
C LYS A 460 -19.73 25.54 7.63
N ASP A 461 -18.56 25.53 7.00
CA ASP A 461 -18.46 25.23 5.57
C ASP A 461 -18.94 23.79 5.31
N LEU A 462 -19.62 23.60 4.18
CA LEU A 462 -20.02 22.27 3.73
C LEU A 462 -18.78 21.48 3.33
N THR A 463 -18.59 20.33 3.96
CA THR A 463 -17.54 19.38 3.59
C THR A 463 -17.86 18.69 2.26
N LEU A 464 -16.90 17.98 1.68
CA LEU A 464 -17.13 17.12 0.51
C LEU A 464 -18.26 16.11 0.77
N GLU A 465 -18.25 15.46 1.95
CA GLU A 465 -19.29 14.52 2.37
C GLU A 465 -20.67 15.20 2.43
N ASP A 466 -20.75 16.41 2.99
CA ASP A 466 -22.00 17.17 3.04
C ASP A 466 -22.51 17.52 1.64
N LYS A 467 -21.64 17.98 0.74
CA LYS A 467 -21.99 18.33 -0.65
C LYS A 467 -22.39 17.10 -1.46
N SER A 468 -21.78 15.95 -1.19
CA SER A 468 -22.12 14.66 -1.80
C SER A 468 -23.52 14.19 -1.38
N LYS A 469 -23.83 14.29 -0.08
CA LYS A 469 -25.19 14.06 0.43
C LYS A 469 -26.18 15.08 -0.12
N TYR A 470 -25.76 16.33 -0.25
CA TYR A 470 -26.60 17.43 -0.75
C TYR A 470 -27.13 17.14 -2.16
N ILE A 471 -26.26 16.79 -3.11
CA ILE A 471 -26.69 16.49 -4.49
C ILE A 471 -27.58 15.25 -4.57
N LYS A 472 -27.31 14.24 -3.73
CA LYS A 472 -28.21 13.08 -3.57
C LYS A 472 -29.60 13.51 -3.08
N TYR A 473 -29.68 14.34 -2.04
CA TYR A 473 -30.96 14.83 -1.52
C TYR A 473 -31.72 15.70 -2.53
N TYR A 474 -31.00 16.51 -3.31
CA TYR A 474 -31.58 17.24 -4.43
C TYR A 474 -32.19 16.30 -5.50
N ASN A 475 -31.48 15.22 -5.84
CA ASN A 475 -32.00 14.20 -6.75
C ASN A 475 -33.27 13.53 -6.20
N GLU A 476 -33.31 13.20 -4.91
CA GLU A 476 -34.49 12.65 -4.24
C GLU A 476 -35.68 13.62 -4.28
N ASP A 477 -35.47 14.90 -3.95
CA ASP A 477 -36.51 15.92 -3.92
C ASP A 477 -37.14 16.18 -5.30
N THR A 478 -36.36 15.95 -6.36
CA THR A 478 -36.78 16.11 -7.75
C THR A 478 -37.28 14.80 -8.38
N ASN A 479 -37.36 13.72 -7.60
CA ASN A 479 -37.68 12.36 -8.06
C ASN A 479 -36.81 11.91 -9.23
N GLY A 480 -35.53 12.31 -9.25
CA GLY A 480 -34.58 11.94 -10.29
C GLY A 480 -34.81 12.61 -11.64
N ASN A 481 -35.51 13.75 -11.73
CA ASN A 481 -35.82 14.37 -13.03
C ASN A 481 -35.00 15.64 -13.35
N SER A 482 -34.10 16.06 -12.47
CA SER A 482 -33.42 17.37 -12.58
C SER A 482 -31.92 17.30 -12.77
N LEU A 483 -31.33 16.11 -12.78
CA LEU A 483 -29.90 15.90 -13.04
C LEU A 483 -29.72 15.22 -14.39
N ASN A 484 -28.67 15.60 -15.10
CA ASN A 484 -28.12 14.85 -16.22
C ASN A 484 -27.50 13.57 -15.68
N VAL A 485 -27.87 12.41 -16.24
CA VAL A 485 -27.31 11.12 -15.80
C VAL A 485 -26.90 10.20 -16.92
N ASP A 486 -27.11 10.55 -18.18
CA ASP A 486 -26.88 9.63 -19.30
C ASP A 486 -25.39 9.25 -19.41
N GLY A 487 -25.13 7.99 -19.76
CA GLY A 487 -23.81 7.56 -20.21
C GLY A 487 -22.86 6.97 -19.16
N VAL A 488 -23.26 6.75 -17.90
CA VAL A 488 -22.33 6.22 -16.86
C VAL A 488 -22.81 4.88 -16.27
N ASN A 489 -22.17 3.80 -16.70
CA ASN A 489 -22.46 2.43 -16.28
C ASN A 489 -21.38 1.90 -15.32
N ILE A 490 -21.76 1.68 -14.05
CA ILE A 490 -20.88 1.10 -13.04
C ILE A 490 -21.36 -0.32 -12.74
N ARG A 491 -20.57 -1.33 -13.13
CA ARG A 491 -20.85 -2.73 -12.80
C ARG A 491 -20.60 -2.98 -11.32
N GLY A 492 -21.33 -3.92 -10.73
CA GLY A 492 -21.21 -4.22 -9.30
C GLY A 492 -22.03 -3.30 -8.39
N ILE A 493 -22.88 -2.42 -8.93
CA ILE A 493 -23.91 -1.74 -8.13
C ILE A 493 -25.27 -2.36 -8.48
N ASP A 494 -25.85 -3.10 -7.54
CA ASP A 494 -27.13 -3.76 -7.75
C ASP A 494 -28.30 -2.74 -7.80
N GLU A 495 -29.52 -3.24 -8.02
CA GLU A 495 -30.74 -2.41 -8.10
C GLU A 495 -31.19 -1.76 -6.76
N ASN A 496 -30.49 -2.03 -5.66
CA ASN A 496 -30.72 -1.50 -4.31
C ASN A 496 -29.56 -0.64 -3.80
N ASN A 497 -28.58 -0.32 -4.65
CA ASN A 497 -27.34 0.38 -4.30
C ASN A 497 -26.46 -0.44 -3.35
N LYS A 498 -26.60 -1.77 -3.35
CA LYS A 498 -25.64 -2.65 -2.69
C LYS A 498 -24.48 -2.88 -3.65
N TYR A 499 -23.29 -2.60 -3.16
CA TYR A 499 -22.06 -2.94 -3.85
C TYR A 499 -21.91 -4.46 -3.89
N ASN A 500 -21.45 -4.99 -5.02
CA ASN A 500 -20.99 -6.35 -5.12
C ASN A 500 -19.77 -6.48 -4.22
N GLU A 501 -19.73 -7.54 -3.40
CA GLU A 501 -18.64 -7.78 -2.45
C GLU A 501 -17.36 -8.25 -3.17
N ASP A 502 -17.46 -8.60 -4.46
CA ASP A 502 -16.32 -9.01 -5.28
C ASP A 502 -15.46 -7.84 -5.80
N TYR A 503 -15.93 -6.59 -5.71
CA TYR A 503 -15.25 -5.41 -6.25
C TYR A 503 -15.14 -4.29 -5.23
N ASN A 504 -13.99 -3.61 -5.21
CA ASN A 504 -13.80 -2.41 -4.40
C ASN A 504 -14.36 -1.20 -5.15
N ILE A 505 -15.50 -0.68 -4.70
CA ILE A 505 -16.09 0.55 -5.25
C ILE A 505 -16.04 1.63 -4.18
N ILE A 506 -15.09 2.54 -4.29
CA ILE A 506 -14.75 3.57 -3.31
C ILE A 506 -14.70 4.93 -4.00
N HIS A 507 -15.43 5.89 -3.47
CA HIS A 507 -15.45 7.26 -3.99
C HIS A 507 -15.61 8.29 -2.86
N SER A 508 -14.83 9.37 -2.94
CA SER A 508 -14.84 10.46 -1.96
C SER A 508 -16.08 11.34 -2.08
N GLY A 509 -16.55 11.57 -3.31
CA GLY A 509 -17.73 12.34 -3.68
C GLY A 509 -18.84 11.48 -4.30
N ALA A 510 -19.92 12.12 -4.72
CA ALA A 510 -21.07 11.45 -5.31
C ALA A 510 -20.75 10.90 -6.70
N VAL A 511 -21.30 9.73 -7.00
CA VAL A 511 -21.28 9.15 -8.34
C VAL A 511 -22.70 9.04 -8.89
N ILE A 512 -22.82 9.25 -10.20
CA ILE A 512 -24.07 9.21 -10.94
C ILE A 512 -24.04 7.98 -11.85
N SER A 513 -25.07 7.13 -11.79
CA SER A 513 -25.12 5.90 -12.60
C SER A 513 -26.46 5.65 -13.28
N THR A 514 -26.41 5.10 -14.49
CA THR A 514 -27.55 4.75 -15.36
C THR A 514 -28.04 3.31 -15.24
N SER A 515 -27.49 2.49 -14.35
CA SER A 515 -27.64 1.01 -14.34
C SER A 515 -29.06 0.44 -14.23
N ASN A 516 -30.12 1.26 -14.11
CA ASN A 516 -31.50 0.79 -14.27
C ASN A 516 -32.45 1.86 -14.84
N PRO A 517 -32.79 1.82 -16.14
CA PRO A 517 -33.75 2.73 -16.79
C PRO A 517 -35.15 2.72 -16.18
N SER A 518 -35.50 1.68 -15.41
CA SER A 518 -36.86 1.47 -14.88
C SER A 518 -37.12 2.17 -13.53
N LYS A 519 -36.08 2.69 -12.86
CA LYS A 519 -36.16 3.31 -11.51
C LYS A 519 -35.72 4.79 -11.46
N GLY A 520 -35.39 5.40 -12.60
CA GLY A 520 -34.93 6.79 -12.68
C GLY A 520 -33.45 6.99 -12.30
N ASN A 521 -33.03 8.26 -12.29
CA ASN A 521 -31.65 8.72 -12.09
C ASN A 521 -31.09 8.32 -10.72
N ARG A 522 -29.93 7.63 -10.69
CA ARG A 522 -29.32 7.11 -9.47
C ARG A 522 -28.11 7.96 -9.08
N VAL A 523 -28.19 8.63 -7.93
CA VAL A 523 -27.07 9.36 -7.31
C VAL A 523 -26.70 8.66 -6.02
N ILE A 524 -25.44 8.27 -5.91
CA ILE A 524 -24.90 7.56 -4.75
C ILE A 524 -23.90 8.51 -4.09
N ALA A 525 -24.11 8.83 -2.81
CA ALA A 525 -23.20 9.69 -2.07
C ALA A 525 -21.89 8.97 -1.78
N GLY A 526 -20.83 9.75 -1.54
CA GLY A 526 -19.49 9.32 -1.21
C GLY A 526 -19.50 8.27 -0.10
N ASN A 527 -18.68 7.23 -0.27
CA ASN A 527 -18.65 6.08 0.63
C ASN A 527 -17.26 5.80 1.22
N TYR A 528 -16.26 6.64 0.90
CA TYR A 528 -14.92 6.58 1.49
C TYR A 528 -14.96 6.55 3.02
N LYS A 529 -14.12 5.71 3.61
CA LYS A 529 -13.91 5.57 5.05
C LYS A 529 -12.41 5.63 5.36
N PRO A 530 -12.03 6.02 6.58
CA PRO A 530 -10.62 6.04 6.98
C PRO A 530 -9.87 4.70 6.86
N MET A 531 -10.56 3.56 6.84
CA MET A 531 -9.93 2.25 6.66
C MET A 531 -9.52 2.00 5.19
N ASP A 532 -10.14 2.70 4.24
CA ASP A 532 -9.85 2.59 2.80
C ASP A 532 -8.51 3.25 2.43
N GLU A 533 -7.98 4.08 3.32
CA GLU A 533 -6.72 4.81 3.15
C GLU A 533 -5.53 3.89 2.88
N LEU A 534 -5.50 2.70 3.49
CA LEU A 534 -4.44 1.71 3.24
C LEU A 534 -4.46 1.23 1.78
N LEU A 535 -5.65 0.93 1.26
CA LEU A 535 -5.81 0.48 -0.13
C LEU A 535 -5.43 1.60 -1.11
N ILE A 536 -5.84 2.83 -0.84
CA ILE A 536 -5.47 3.99 -1.68
C ILE A 536 -3.95 4.19 -1.68
N ARG A 537 -3.32 4.07 -0.52
CA ARG A 537 -1.85 4.15 -0.40
C ARG A 537 -1.16 3.06 -1.21
N ASP A 538 -1.62 1.82 -1.14
CA ASP A 538 -1.06 0.71 -1.94
C ASP A 538 -1.15 1.03 -3.44
N LYS A 539 -2.29 1.58 -3.89
CA LYS A 539 -2.48 2.00 -5.30
C LYS A 539 -1.59 3.18 -5.69
N LYS A 540 -1.37 4.16 -4.80
CA LYS A 540 -0.40 5.25 -4.99
C LYS A 540 1.03 4.72 -5.11
N GLU A 541 1.42 3.74 -4.30
CA GLU A 541 2.75 3.13 -4.37
C GLU A 541 2.97 2.40 -5.70
N ILE A 542 1.97 1.65 -6.18
CA ILE A 542 2.00 1.03 -7.53
C ILE A 542 2.18 2.09 -8.62
N TYR A 543 1.40 3.17 -8.59
CA TYR A 543 1.54 4.27 -9.55
C TYR A 543 2.96 4.86 -9.54
N ASN A 544 3.49 5.22 -8.37
CA ASN A 544 4.80 5.86 -8.22
C ASN A 544 5.97 4.98 -8.68
N GLN A 545 5.82 3.65 -8.63
CA GLN A 545 6.81 2.69 -9.11
C GLN A 545 6.79 2.58 -10.63
N ASN A 546 5.60 2.62 -11.25
CA ASN A 546 5.42 2.34 -12.67
C ASN A 546 5.39 3.60 -13.56
N ILE A 547 5.25 4.79 -12.98
CA ILE A 547 5.34 6.07 -13.70
C ILE A 547 6.79 6.47 -14.03
N LYS A 548 7.77 5.63 -13.69
CA LYS A 548 9.19 5.90 -13.93
C LYS A 548 9.72 5.01 -15.06
N GLY A 549 10.61 5.57 -15.86
CA GLY A 549 11.34 4.85 -16.90
C GLY A 549 12.65 5.55 -17.21
N LEU A 550 13.45 4.91 -18.07
CA LEU A 550 14.73 5.45 -18.53
C LEU A 550 14.59 6.15 -19.86
N THR A 551 15.19 7.32 -19.98
CA THR A 551 15.05 8.21 -21.15
C THR A 551 16.30 8.20 -22.01
N ALA A 552 16.19 8.59 -23.29
CA ALA A 552 17.32 8.67 -24.21
C ALA A 552 18.44 9.55 -23.65
N ASN A 553 18.09 10.72 -23.11
CA ASN A 553 19.05 11.61 -22.46
C ASN A 553 19.76 10.96 -21.27
N GLN A 554 19.04 10.17 -20.45
CA GLN A 554 19.64 9.46 -19.31
C GLN A 554 20.62 8.38 -19.76
N LEU A 555 20.33 7.69 -20.87
CA LEU A 555 21.24 6.69 -21.44
C LEU A 555 22.49 7.33 -22.03
N ILE A 556 22.31 8.38 -22.83
CA ILE A 556 23.41 9.11 -23.49
C ILE A 556 24.34 9.77 -22.45
N SER A 557 23.79 10.20 -21.31
CA SER A 557 24.56 10.81 -20.22
C SER A 557 25.08 9.82 -19.17
N SER A 558 24.82 8.52 -19.34
CA SER A 558 25.30 7.49 -18.41
C SER A 558 26.82 7.28 -18.51
N GLU A 559 27.40 6.51 -17.58
CA GLU A 559 28.82 6.15 -17.63
C GLU A 559 29.14 5.18 -18.79
N ASP A 560 28.13 4.49 -19.32
CA ASP A 560 28.25 3.55 -20.42
C ASP A 560 28.31 4.28 -21.77
N ASP A 561 29.29 3.91 -22.59
CA ASP A 561 29.53 4.54 -23.89
C ASP A 561 28.66 3.94 -25.00
N TYR A 562 27.37 4.33 -25.02
CA TYR A 562 26.39 3.91 -26.04
C TYR A 562 26.75 4.35 -27.46
N SER A 563 27.71 5.28 -27.65
CA SER A 563 28.17 5.64 -28.99
C SER A 563 28.81 4.47 -29.74
N LYS A 564 29.25 3.44 -29.01
CA LYS A 564 29.82 2.22 -29.58
C LYS A 564 28.85 1.42 -30.46
N ILE A 565 27.54 1.63 -30.32
CA ILE A 565 26.53 0.91 -31.11
C ILE A 565 26.66 1.26 -32.60
N ASN A 566 27.06 2.49 -32.94
CA ASN A 566 27.37 2.89 -34.31
C ASN A 566 28.61 2.17 -34.90
N ASN A 567 29.39 1.42 -34.12
CA ASN A 567 30.51 0.63 -34.66
C ASN A 567 30.06 -0.73 -35.19
N VAL A 568 28.81 -1.15 -34.92
CA VAL A 568 28.25 -2.42 -35.40
C VAL A 568 27.99 -2.32 -36.90
N ASN A 569 27.52 -1.17 -37.37
CA ASN A 569 27.22 -0.93 -38.78
C ASN A 569 27.71 0.45 -39.25
N SER A 570 28.24 0.51 -40.48
CA SER A 570 28.65 1.77 -41.11
C SER A 570 27.49 2.56 -41.74
N GLU A 571 26.34 1.93 -41.98
CA GLU A 571 25.12 2.56 -42.48
C GLU A 571 24.02 2.51 -41.40
N ILE A 572 23.11 3.49 -41.40
CA ILE A 572 21.97 3.55 -40.45
C ILE A 572 21.07 2.33 -40.61
N TYR A 573 20.89 1.89 -41.86
CA TYR A 573 20.09 0.73 -42.23
C TYR A 573 20.86 -0.09 -43.26
N GLU A 574 21.13 -1.36 -42.96
CA GLU A 574 21.76 -2.31 -43.87
C GLU A 574 20.99 -3.64 -43.85
N GLY A 575 20.30 -3.95 -44.94
CA GLY A 575 19.54 -5.20 -45.04
C GLY A 575 18.32 -5.21 -44.14
N ASP A 576 18.35 -5.97 -43.04
CA ASP A 576 17.22 -6.13 -42.11
C ASP A 576 17.52 -5.53 -40.72
N GLU A 577 18.63 -4.78 -40.57
CA GLU A 577 19.08 -4.18 -39.32
C GLU A 577 19.12 -2.64 -39.40
N LEU A 578 18.58 -1.97 -38.38
CA LEU A 578 18.60 -0.52 -38.22
C LEU A 578 19.27 -0.16 -36.88
N ILE A 579 20.50 0.32 -36.95
CA ILE A 579 21.31 0.67 -35.78
C ILE A 579 21.63 2.15 -35.84
N TYR A 580 21.18 2.90 -34.83
CA TYR A 580 21.33 4.35 -34.81
C TYR A 580 21.58 4.89 -33.41
N TYR A 581 22.71 5.58 -33.23
CA TYR A 581 23.00 6.40 -32.05
C TYR A 581 23.28 7.86 -32.47
N ASP A 582 22.62 8.83 -31.84
CA ASP A 582 22.95 10.26 -32.00
C ASP A 582 22.64 11.11 -30.77
N GLU A 583 23.67 11.78 -30.23
CA GLU A 583 23.57 12.68 -29.09
C GLU A 583 23.20 14.13 -29.44
N ASN A 584 23.26 14.52 -30.72
CA ASN A 584 23.19 15.92 -31.17
C ASN A 584 21.77 16.39 -31.55
N ASN A 585 20.73 15.81 -30.94
CA ASN A 585 19.31 16.14 -31.17
C ASN A 585 18.88 16.09 -32.64
N ASN A 586 19.43 15.13 -33.37
CA ASN A 586 19.22 14.99 -34.80
C ASN A 586 18.08 14.01 -35.08
N ASN A 587 17.10 14.47 -35.85
CA ASN A 587 15.93 13.68 -36.19
C ASN A 587 16.25 12.53 -37.15
N LEU A 588 15.51 11.43 -37.00
CA LEU A 588 15.59 10.20 -37.80
C LEU A 588 14.20 9.89 -38.37
N ALA A 589 14.13 9.48 -39.63
CA ALA A 589 12.90 8.94 -40.22
C ALA A 589 13.08 7.49 -40.66
N ILE A 590 12.10 6.64 -40.33
CA ILE A 590 11.99 5.27 -40.77
C ILE A 590 10.82 5.20 -41.75
N ILE A 591 11.11 4.81 -42.99
CA ILE A 591 10.15 4.80 -44.07
C ILE A 591 9.91 3.35 -44.49
N GLY A 592 8.67 2.88 -44.39
CA GLY A 592 8.24 1.59 -44.89
C GLY A 592 8.46 1.43 -46.40
N PRO A 593 8.42 0.18 -46.91
CA PRO A 593 8.66 -0.09 -48.32
C PRO A 593 7.56 0.52 -49.20
N ASN A 594 7.90 0.81 -50.45
CA ASN A 594 7.00 1.35 -51.48
C ASN A 594 6.51 2.79 -51.28
N ILE A 595 7.02 3.54 -50.30
CA ILE A 595 6.77 4.97 -50.19
C ILE A 595 7.76 5.75 -51.06
N SER A 596 7.25 6.62 -51.92
CA SER A 596 8.07 7.49 -52.76
C SER A 596 8.58 8.70 -51.96
N LYS A 597 9.82 9.12 -52.20
CA LYS A 597 10.37 10.33 -51.58
C LYS A 597 9.54 11.59 -51.86
N ASP A 598 8.89 11.66 -53.03
CA ASP A 598 8.02 12.78 -53.42
C ASP A 598 6.67 12.80 -52.65
N THR A 599 6.36 11.74 -51.89
CA THR A 599 5.13 11.62 -51.08
C THR A 599 5.41 11.72 -49.58
N TYR A 600 6.64 12.04 -49.18
CA TYR A 600 6.92 12.25 -47.76
C TYR A 600 6.17 13.49 -47.24
N PRO A 601 5.57 13.41 -46.05
CA PRO A 601 4.90 14.55 -45.43
C PRO A 601 5.89 15.66 -45.08
N ASP A 602 5.37 16.88 -44.94
CA ASP A 602 6.14 18.07 -44.59
C ASP A 602 6.90 17.88 -43.25
N GLU A 603 6.31 17.15 -42.30
CA GLU A 603 6.98 16.78 -41.04
C GLU A 603 8.33 16.08 -41.24
N ILE A 604 8.47 15.24 -42.27
CA ILE A 604 9.75 14.58 -42.58
C ILE A 604 10.62 15.50 -43.42
N THR A 605 10.08 16.07 -44.50
CA THR A 605 10.88 16.83 -45.48
C THR A 605 11.46 18.13 -44.93
N ASP A 606 10.79 18.77 -43.97
CA ASP A 606 11.27 20.01 -43.34
C ASP A 606 12.21 19.75 -42.15
N ASN A 607 12.15 18.57 -41.51
CA ASN A 607 12.80 18.33 -40.21
C ASN A 607 13.85 17.21 -40.22
N VAL A 608 13.94 16.38 -41.26
CA VAL A 608 14.86 15.23 -41.31
C VAL A 608 15.83 15.36 -42.49
N ALA A 609 17.13 15.31 -42.19
CA ALA A 609 18.18 15.34 -43.21
C ALA A 609 18.17 14.04 -44.04
N GLU A 610 18.48 14.12 -45.34
CA GLU A 610 18.37 12.98 -46.27
C GLU A 610 19.22 11.77 -45.84
N GLU A 611 20.40 12.03 -45.27
CA GLU A 611 21.31 11.00 -44.76
C GLU A 611 20.81 10.29 -43.50
N ARG A 612 19.68 10.74 -42.91
CA ARG A 612 19.03 10.18 -41.72
C ARG A 612 17.63 9.63 -42.02
N ILE A 613 17.40 9.29 -43.30
CA ILE A 613 16.19 8.60 -43.73
C ILE A 613 16.55 7.13 -43.95
N ALA A 614 16.04 6.26 -43.09
CA ALA A 614 16.11 4.81 -43.25
C ALA A 614 14.93 4.33 -44.11
N SER A 615 15.17 4.19 -45.42
CA SER A 615 14.18 3.65 -46.36
C SER A 615 14.25 2.12 -46.40
N LEU A 616 13.26 1.46 -45.80
CA LEU A 616 13.20 0.02 -45.68
C LEU A 616 12.90 -0.65 -47.03
N THR A 617 13.53 -1.80 -47.28
CA THR A 617 13.25 -2.62 -48.47
C THR A 617 12.19 -3.70 -48.21
N ASN A 618 11.93 -4.00 -46.95
CA ASN A 618 10.93 -4.93 -46.44
C ASN A 618 10.34 -4.34 -45.14
N PRO A 619 9.08 -4.64 -44.74
CA PRO A 619 8.51 -4.08 -43.52
C PRO A 619 9.27 -4.50 -42.26
N ALA A 620 9.69 -5.77 -42.20
CA ALA A 620 10.40 -6.32 -41.05
C ALA A 620 11.83 -5.77 -40.93
N VAL A 621 12.12 -5.18 -39.77
CA VAL A 621 13.44 -4.64 -39.44
C VAL A 621 13.73 -4.84 -37.95
N ASN A 622 14.92 -5.34 -37.63
CA ASN A 622 15.42 -5.37 -36.26
C ASN A 622 16.19 -4.09 -35.98
N GLY A 623 16.04 -3.48 -34.80
CA GLY A 623 16.73 -2.22 -34.56
C GLY A 623 17.04 -1.86 -33.12
N VAL A 624 18.05 -1.01 -32.99
CA VAL A 624 18.40 -0.30 -31.75
C VAL A 624 18.56 1.16 -32.12
N ILE A 625 17.63 1.99 -31.64
CA ILE A 625 17.65 3.43 -31.87
C ILE A 625 17.80 4.12 -30.52
N ILE A 626 18.85 4.92 -30.36
CA ILE A 626 19.08 5.78 -29.19
C ILE A 626 19.45 7.17 -29.68
N THR A 627 18.55 8.13 -29.54
CA THR A 627 18.78 9.49 -30.04
C THR A 627 18.13 10.55 -29.15
N ASN A 628 18.78 11.71 -29.04
CA ASN A 628 18.14 12.90 -28.45
C ASN A 628 17.28 13.68 -29.47
N GLY A 629 17.20 13.21 -30.71
CA GLY A 629 16.32 13.77 -31.75
C GLY A 629 14.97 13.07 -31.81
N ASP A 630 14.09 13.61 -32.63
CA ASP A 630 12.76 13.03 -32.86
C ASP A 630 12.85 11.86 -33.86
N VAL A 631 12.02 10.84 -33.66
CA VAL A 631 11.91 9.68 -34.56
C VAL A 631 10.55 9.69 -35.24
N PHE A 632 10.56 9.67 -36.57
CA PHE A 632 9.38 9.62 -37.42
C PHE A 632 9.23 8.23 -38.03
N LEU A 633 8.04 7.64 -37.98
CA LEU A 633 7.71 6.37 -38.61
C LEU A 633 6.53 6.56 -39.57
N ILE A 634 6.65 6.01 -40.79
CA ILE A 634 5.60 6.11 -41.81
C ILE A 634 5.56 4.86 -42.69
N GLY A 635 4.35 4.39 -43.00
CA GLY A 635 4.08 3.23 -43.84
C GLY A 635 4.14 1.89 -43.14
N ASP A 636 4.20 0.82 -43.93
CA ASP A 636 4.20 -0.56 -43.42
C ASP A 636 5.55 -0.91 -42.76
N ILE A 637 5.56 -1.09 -41.44
CA ILE A 637 6.78 -1.30 -40.65
C ILE A 637 6.51 -2.37 -39.58
N GLU A 638 7.36 -3.40 -39.54
CA GLU A 638 7.41 -4.41 -38.47
C GLU A 638 8.76 -4.28 -37.74
N TYR A 639 8.84 -3.31 -36.82
CA TYR A 639 10.05 -3.01 -36.06
C TYR A 639 10.19 -3.95 -34.85
N SER A 640 11.36 -4.59 -34.71
CA SER A 640 11.71 -5.45 -33.57
C SER A 640 12.97 -4.96 -32.85
N GLY A 641 12.82 -4.50 -31.61
CA GLY A 641 13.92 -3.99 -30.81
C GLY A 641 13.50 -2.83 -29.92
N ILE A 642 14.34 -1.81 -29.79
CA ILE A 642 14.10 -0.68 -28.88
C ILE A 642 14.27 0.69 -29.55
N ILE A 643 13.38 1.63 -29.20
CA ILE A 643 13.45 3.02 -29.62
C ILE A 643 13.51 3.92 -28.39
N PHE A 644 14.65 4.60 -28.22
CA PHE A 644 14.85 5.70 -27.27
C PHE A 644 15.02 6.98 -28.07
N ALA A 645 14.08 7.91 -27.91
CA ALA A 645 14.01 9.13 -28.72
C ALA A 645 13.57 10.33 -27.87
N ASN A 646 13.71 11.54 -28.42
CA ASN A 646 13.07 12.71 -27.84
C ASN A 646 11.54 12.64 -28.03
N ASN A 647 11.02 12.94 -29.23
CA ASN A 647 9.64 12.64 -29.58
C ASN A 647 9.54 11.43 -30.51
N ILE A 648 8.40 10.76 -30.49
CA ILE A 648 8.03 9.73 -31.48
C ILE A 648 6.79 10.19 -32.23
N VAL A 649 6.87 10.21 -33.55
CA VAL A 649 5.77 10.64 -34.42
C VAL A 649 5.47 9.53 -35.41
N ILE A 650 4.29 8.93 -35.28
CA ILE A 650 3.80 7.89 -36.19
C ILE A 650 2.83 8.54 -37.17
N LEU A 651 3.13 8.46 -38.47
CA LEU A 651 2.44 9.18 -39.53
C LEU A 651 1.67 8.21 -40.44
N ASP A 652 0.51 8.67 -40.93
CA ASP A 652 -0.22 8.01 -42.01
C ASP A 652 0.51 8.20 -43.34
N ASP A 653 0.53 7.13 -44.15
CA ASP A 653 1.06 7.15 -45.51
C ASP A 653 -0.02 7.29 -46.59
N GLY A 654 -1.30 7.31 -46.18
CA GLY A 654 -2.47 7.40 -47.06
C GLY A 654 -2.70 6.15 -47.91
N ILE A 655 -2.04 5.04 -47.57
CA ILE A 655 -2.18 3.74 -48.26
C ILE A 655 -3.04 2.82 -47.40
N GLU A 656 -4.15 2.34 -47.96
CA GLU A 656 -5.03 1.42 -47.22
C GLU A 656 -4.29 0.13 -46.81
N ASN A 657 -4.50 -0.29 -45.56
CA ASN A 657 -3.98 -1.53 -44.95
C ASN A 657 -2.46 -1.53 -44.65
N THR A 658 -1.84 -0.36 -44.47
CA THR A 658 -0.51 -0.28 -43.88
C THR A 658 -0.60 -0.35 -42.35
N GLU A 659 0.40 -0.97 -41.72
CA GLU A 659 0.42 -1.17 -40.27
C GLU A 659 1.82 -0.91 -39.73
N ILE A 660 1.89 -0.18 -38.61
CA ILE A 660 3.14 0.02 -37.88
C ILE A 660 3.08 -0.86 -36.63
N THR A 661 3.88 -1.92 -36.64
CA THR A 661 4.08 -2.81 -35.50
C THR A 661 5.45 -2.56 -34.88
N ILE A 662 5.49 -2.27 -33.58
CA ILE A 662 6.74 -2.09 -32.82
C ILE A 662 6.74 -3.11 -31.70
N SER A 663 7.74 -3.99 -31.67
CA SER A 663 7.85 -5.08 -30.69
C SER A 663 9.22 -5.05 -30.01
N ASN A 664 9.29 -5.36 -28.71
CA ASN A 664 10.59 -5.51 -28.05
C ASN A 664 11.21 -6.89 -28.31
N ASP A 665 12.30 -6.96 -29.09
CA ASP A 665 13.16 -8.15 -29.18
C ASP A 665 14.40 -8.02 -28.27
N LYS A 666 14.23 -8.50 -27.03
CA LYS A 666 15.30 -8.49 -26.03
C LYS A 666 16.55 -9.27 -26.46
N ASN A 667 16.40 -10.35 -27.22
CA ASN A 667 17.55 -11.18 -27.62
C ASN A 667 18.41 -10.45 -28.64
N PHE A 668 17.78 -9.76 -29.59
CA PHE A 668 18.48 -8.93 -30.56
C PHE A 668 19.22 -7.78 -29.86
N VAL A 669 18.53 -7.05 -28.97
CA VAL A 669 19.12 -5.93 -28.22
C VAL A 669 20.31 -6.38 -27.36
N GLU A 670 20.16 -7.47 -26.60
CA GLU A 670 21.26 -8.05 -25.83
C GLU A 670 22.46 -8.42 -26.72
N THR A 671 22.20 -8.95 -27.92
CA THR A 671 23.26 -9.32 -28.87
C THR A 671 24.05 -8.10 -29.33
N ILE A 672 23.37 -7.02 -29.71
CA ILE A 672 24.00 -5.76 -30.14
C ILE A 672 24.82 -5.16 -28.99
N PHE A 673 24.25 -5.07 -27.79
CA PHE A 673 24.96 -4.50 -26.64
C PHE A 673 26.20 -5.31 -26.24
N ARG A 674 26.15 -6.65 -26.32
CA ARG A 674 27.33 -7.50 -26.12
C ARG A 674 28.41 -7.26 -27.16
N GLN A 675 28.05 -7.12 -28.44
CA GLN A 675 29.02 -6.81 -29.51
C GLN A 675 29.72 -5.46 -29.27
N CYS A 676 29.01 -4.51 -28.65
CA CYS A 676 29.54 -3.18 -28.31
C CYS A 676 30.35 -3.16 -27.01
N GLY A 677 30.39 -4.27 -26.26
CA GLY A 677 31.00 -4.32 -24.93
C GLY A 677 30.25 -3.47 -23.89
N LEU A 678 28.96 -3.23 -24.10
CA LEU A 678 28.05 -2.61 -23.12
C LEU A 678 27.51 -3.63 -22.11
N LEU A 679 27.71 -4.93 -22.36
CA LEU A 679 27.37 -6.02 -21.47
C LEU A 679 28.57 -6.94 -21.30
N GLY A 680 28.88 -7.32 -20.06
CA GLY A 680 29.93 -8.30 -19.75
C GLY A 680 29.61 -9.69 -20.29
N SER A 681 30.64 -10.53 -20.38
CA SER A 681 30.49 -11.96 -20.68
C SER A 681 29.79 -12.68 -19.53
N ILE A 682 28.79 -13.51 -19.83
CA ILE A 682 28.18 -14.41 -18.85
C ILE A 682 29.22 -15.46 -18.43
N SER A 683 29.87 -15.28 -17.27
CA SER A 683 30.12 -16.31 -16.25
C SER A 683 31.21 -15.90 -15.26
N GLU A 684 30.82 -15.66 -14.01
CA GLU A 684 31.52 -16.29 -12.89
C GLU A 684 30.48 -17.13 -12.16
N THR A 685 30.76 -18.41 -11.98
CA THR A 685 29.96 -19.31 -11.14
C THR A 685 30.59 -19.22 -9.76
N THR A 686 29.98 -18.48 -8.84
CA THR A 686 30.38 -18.51 -7.43
C THR A 686 29.40 -19.41 -6.69
N GLU A 687 29.95 -20.34 -5.92
CA GLU A 687 29.17 -21.14 -4.97
C GLU A 687 29.16 -20.37 -3.64
N GLU A 688 28.02 -19.76 -3.31
CA GLU A 688 27.81 -19.03 -2.05
C GLU A 688 26.94 -19.85 -1.11
N LEU A 689 27.17 -19.69 0.20
CA LEU A 689 26.30 -20.21 1.25
C LEU A 689 25.17 -19.19 1.48
N GLY A 690 23.91 -19.61 1.26
CA GLY A 690 22.72 -18.76 1.45
C GLY A 690 21.64 -19.41 2.35
N PRO A 691 20.90 -18.63 3.17
CA PRO A 691 19.73 -19.11 3.90
C PRO A 691 18.46 -19.04 3.03
N ARG A 692 17.58 -20.03 3.14
CA ARG A 692 16.38 -20.12 2.29
C ARG A 692 15.24 -19.22 2.79
N GLY A 693 15.06 -18.05 2.16
CA GLY A 693 13.91 -17.14 2.37
C GLY A 693 14.14 -15.97 3.34
N ASP A 694 13.11 -15.13 3.55
CA ASP A 694 13.11 -13.95 4.43
C ASP A 694 13.52 -14.28 5.87
N GLY A 695 14.82 -14.27 6.15
CA GLY A 695 15.41 -14.45 7.47
C GLY A 695 15.24 -15.86 8.04
N ALA A 696 16.24 -16.30 8.80
CA ALA A 696 16.17 -17.57 9.53
C ALA A 696 14.94 -17.62 10.46
N ILE A 697 13.94 -18.42 10.11
CA ILE A 697 12.75 -18.62 10.95
C ILE A 697 13.11 -19.60 12.08
N VAL A 698 13.65 -19.06 13.18
CA VAL A 698 13.71 -19.77 14.46
C VAL A 698 12.27 -20.04 14.91
N LYS A 699 11.86 -21.32 14.99
CA LYS A 699 10.53 -21.68 15.49
C LYS A 699 10.39 -21.21 16.94
N LYS A 700 9.59 -20.15 17.17
CA LYS A 700 9.37 -19.50 18.48
C LYS A 700 8.63 -20.36 19.52
N ASP A 701 8.38 -21.64 19.25
CA ASP A 701 7.47 -22.45 20.07
C ASP A 701 8.07 -22.78 21.45
N ASN A 702 7.62 -22.01 22.45
CA ASN A 702 7.85 -22.20 23.90
C ASN A 702 9.31 -22.14 24.37
N LEU A 703 10.05 -21.10 23.96
CA LEU A 703 11.37 -20.77 24.49
C LEU A 703 11.32 -20.34 25.97
N ILE A 704 10.17 -19.85 26.46
CA ILE A 704 9.92 -19.54 27.88
C ILE A 704 8.99 -20.60 28.46
N LYS A 705 9.47 -21.40 29.41
CA LYS A 705 8.69 -22.43 30.11
C LYS A 705 8.48 -22.07 31.57
N MET A 706 7.22 -22.01 32.00
CA MET A 706 6.86 -21.86 33.42
C MET A 706 7.01 -23.20 34.16
N SER A 707 7.60 -23.17 35.34
CA SER A 707 7.65 -24.32 36.25
C SER A 707 7.44 -23.90 37.70
N SER A 708 6.77 -24.75 38.48
CA SER A 708 6.48 -24.52 39.91
C SER A 708 5.72 -23.22 40.22
N TRP A 709 4.45 -23.16 39.82
CA TRP A 709 3.52 -22.12 40.26
C TRP A 709 3.02 -22.42 41.68
N SER A 710 3.14 -21.46 42.60
CA SER A 710 2.60 -21.62 43.96
C SER A 710 2.05 -20.31 44.51
N ILE A 711 0.87 -20.41 45.14
CA ILE A 711 0.26 -19.34 45.93
C ILE A 711 0.71 -19.51 47.38
N GLU A 712 1.42 -18.52 47.93
CA GLU A 712 1.68 -18.44 49.36
C GLU A 712 0.46 -17.79 50.05
N ARG A 713 0.01 -18.38 51.17
CA ARG A 713 -1.27 -18.03 51.80
C ARG A 713 -1.21 -16.81 52.69
#